data_AF-A0A317WCR7-F1
#
_entry.id   AF-A0A317WCR7-F1
#
_cell.length_a   1.000
_cell.length_b   1.000
_cell.length_c   1.000
_cell.angle_alpha   90.00
_cell.angle_beta   90.00
_cell.angle_gamma   90.00
#
_symmetry.space_group_name_H-M   'P 1'
#
loop_
_entity.id
_entity.type
_entity.pdbx_description
1 polymer ?
#
loop_
_entity_poly.entity_id
_entity_poly.type
_entity_poly.pdbx_seq_one_letter_code
_entity_poly.pdbx_strand_id
1 'polypeptide(L)'
;MPSQNDRSHSFKRIGIVGAGNMGSMMSLAFTELGLDVSIWDAKRENIDGIKKWCDEGKFKGKGKVEGFYEIDKFTKSLEGQGERKLFIFSITHGDPADSVLDMIKDDLKKGDIILDGGNENYRRTEQRQKRCKDLGVSWIGMGVSGGYQSARHGPSLSPGGDPEALELVLPLLEQYAAKDEKTGLPCVTNVGPAGSGHFVKMVHNGIEGGMLSTTAEAWAILHYGLGLKYEEIADIFEDWNKKGELRKNFLLDIGVQILRTKKTPQGDQNGEGASQDDGYVLNDVLDKVVQDDDDTEGTPYWSVMETANRHVAGPTLATAHYMRIASGNRAERLKVAQKLNIPDPKPIEVKDRKDFVEKLRRAVYCSFLASFCQGLELIARASKDEGWNVDLSKCIQIWRGGCIIQSEAIADLLQPAMKVDLTNMKFVDEIARELHKEWDALKEIVLAATVADQYIPAISATLEYLKYEGGTMLPTKFMEAQMDLFGAHAYYKPGVPGEDPGPRRPVRIAVIGGTGLSELPGFTQVASLNVSTPWGNPSSPITILHHQCSHNQQTVAVAFLSRHGLHHQIAPHEVPARANIAALRSIGVRTIIAFSAVGSLQEEIKPRDFVVPDQVIDRTKGIRPFTFFEGGVVAHVPFGDPFDEGVAKVVRACGHSLEGEGVVLHDRGTLICMEGPQFSTRAESKLYRSWGGSVINMSCLPEAKLAREAEIAYQMICMSTDYDCWHESTADVTVEMVMGNMKANAINAKRFVTAVLDELAANQNSELVQAKHIEGSIKFGLSTAQPNWSPESREKMNWLFPGYFN
;
A
#
# COMPACT_ATOMS: atom_id res chain seq x y z
N MET A 1 -5.13 27.56 24.57
CA MET A 1 -5.40 26.13 24.30
C MET A 1 -4.81 25.34 25.46
N PRO A 2 -5.52 24.39 26.10
CA PRO A 2 -4.92 23.56 27.14
C PRO A 2 -3.80 22.71 26.53
N SER A 3 -2.75 22.44 27.32
CA SER A 3 -1.62 21.60 26.90
C SER A 3 -2.07 20.15 26.63
N GLN A 4 -1.31 19.37 25.86
CA GLN A 4 -1.62 17.95 25.59
C GLN A 4 -1.82 17.11 26.87
N ASN A 5 -1.22 17.51 28.00
CA ASN A 5 -1.39 16.86 29.30
C ASN A 5 -2.74 17.14 30.00
N ASP A 6 -3.49 18.18 29.59
CA ASP A 6 -4.80 18.50 30.20
C ASP A 6 -5.95 17.66 29.59
N ARG A 7 -5.75 17.06 28.41
CA ARG A 7 -6.79 16.24 27.74
C ARG A 7 -6.89 14.82 28.27
N SER A 8 -5.87 14.30 28.96
CA SER A 8 -5.86 12.94 29.52
C SER A 8 -6.73 12.77 30.78
N HIS A 9 -7.47 13.81 31.21
CA HIS A 9 -8.24 13.82 32.45
C HIS A 9 -9.76 13.96 32.26
N SER A 10 -10.30 13.71 31.06
CA SER A 10 -11.75 13.84 30.82
C SER A 10 -12.60 12.77 31.53
N PHE A 11 -12.03 11.59 31.81
CA PHE A 11 -12.69 10.48 32.49
C PHE A 11 -11.98 10.20 33.81
N LYS A 12 -12.71 10.25 34.94
CA LYS A 12 -12.19 9.77 36.24
C LYS A 12 -12.58 8.33 36.53
N ARG A 13 -13.73 7.91 36.00
CA ARG A 13 -14.27 6.55 36.12
C ARG A 13 -14.81 6.06 34.79
N ILE A 14 -14.57 4.79 34.49
CA ILE A 14 -15.12 4.09 33.31
C ILE A 14 -15.97 2.89 33.75
N GLY A 15 -16.93 2.50 32.91
CA GLY A 15 -17.74 1.30 33.12
C GLY A 15 -17.30 0.17 32.20
N ILE A 16 -17.04 -1.02 32.74
CA ILE A 16 -16.78 -2.22 31.96
C ILE A 16 -17.95 -3.19 32.09
N VAL A 17 -18.51 -3.58 30.94
CA VAL A 17 -19.56 -4.60 30.83
C VAL A 17 -18.90 -5.91 30.42
N GLY A 18 -19.05 -6.94 31.23
CA GLY A 18 -18.39 -8.24 31.08
C GLY A 18 -17.15 -8.35 31.98
N ALA A 19 -17.20 -9.29 32.93
CA ALA A 19 -16.15 -9.57 33.92
C ALA A 19 -15.48 -10.93 33.69
N GLY A 20 -15.55 -11.48 32.47
CA GLY A 20 -14.71 -12.60 32.06
C GLY A 20 -13.21 -12.26 32.09
N ASN A 21 -12.36 -13.19 31.64
CA ASN A 21 -10.90 -13.02 31.70
C ASN A 21 -10.42 -11.72 31.04
N MET A 22 -10.95 -11.38 29.86
CA MET A 22 -10.61 -10.13 29.16
C MET A 22 -11.03 -8.89 29.96
N GLY A 23 -12.31 -8.73 30.28
CA GLY A 23 -12.83 -7.55 30.97
C GLY A 23 -12.25 -7.35 32.38
N SER A 24 -11.94 -8.45 33.07
CA SER A 24 -11.21 -8.41 34.34
C SER A 24 -9.79 -7.86 34.16
N MET A 25 -9.04 -8.33 33.16
CA MET A 25 -7.69 -7.83 32.89
C MET A 25 -7.67 -6.37 32.41
N MET A 26 -8.66 -5.97 31.60
CA MET A 26 -8.86 -4.58 31.19
C MET A 26 -9.11 -3.69 32.42
N SER A 27 -9.97 -4.13 33.34
CA SER A 27 -10.27 -3.39 34.57
C SER A 27 -9.00 -3.11 35.37
N LEU A 28 -8.16 -4.13 35.57
CA LEU A 28 -6.89 -3.98 36.26
C LEU A 28 -5.97 -3.00 35.51
N ALA A 29 -5.84 -3.12 34.20
CA ALA A 29 -5.00 -2.23 33.40
C ALA A 29 -5.42 -0.75 33.50
N PHE A 30 -6.71 -0.44 33.39
CA PHE A 30 -7.20 0.94 33.51
C PHE A 30 -7.00 1.53 34.90
N THR A 31 -7.07 0.72 35.96
CA THR A 31 -6.74 1.22 37.31
C THR A 31 -5.27 1.57 37.50
N GLU A 32 -4.34 0.97 36.75
CA GLU A 32 -2.92 1.36 36.78
C GLU A 32 -2.66 2.70 36.08
N LEU A 33 -3.50 3.02 35.10
CA LEU A 33 -3.54 4.33 34.45
C LEU A 33 -4.16 5.41 35.36
N GLY A 34 -4.70 5.03 36.52
CA GLY A 34 -5.25 5.96 37.51
C GLY A 34 -6.76 6.19 37.42
N LEU A 35 -7.47 5.37 36.64
CA LEU A 35 -8.93 5.43 36.55
C LEU A 35 -9.60 4.57 37.62
N ASP A 36 -10.74 5.03 38.13
CA ASP A 36 -11.67 4.11 38.79
C ASP A 36 -12.42 3.29 37.72
N VAL A 37 -12.69 2.03 38.01
CA VAL A 37 -13.42 1.12 37.12
C VAL A 37 -14.64 0.60 37.84
N SER A 38 -15.83 0.89 37.31
CA SER A 38 -17.03 0.14 37.64
C SER A 38 -17.11 -1.06 36.72
N ILE A 39 -17.44 -2.24 37.24
CA ILE A 39 -17.57 -3.46 36.44
C ILE A 39 -18.89 -4.16 36.74
N TRP A 40 -19.55 -4.65 35.70
CA TRP A 40 -20.80 -5.41 35.78
C TRP A 40 -20.77 -6.60 34.81
N ASP A 41 -21.42 -7.70 35.19
CA ASP A 41 -21.59 -8.91 34.37
C ASP A 41 -22.95 -9.53 34.67
N ALA A 42 -23.55 -10.18 33.66
CA ALA A 42 -24.79 -10.92 33.82
C ALA A 42 -24.61 -12.14 34.75
N LYS A 43 -23.40 -12.71 34.82
CA LYS A 43 -23.03 -13.80 35.73
C LYS A 43 -22.38 -13.22 37.00
N ARG A 44 -23.05 -13.41 38.14
CA ARG A 44 -22.62 -12.87 39.44
C ARG A 44 -21.26 -13.43 39.86
N GLU A 45 -20.98 -14.67 39.49
CA GLU A 45 -19.75 -15.39 39.83
C GLU A 45 -18.49 -14.70 39.25
N ASN A 46 -18.61 -14.09 38.06
CA ASN A 46 -17.51 -13.34 37.46
C ASN A 46 -17.17 -12.08 38.28
N ILE A 47 -18.18 -11.42 38.84
CA ILE A 47 -18.01 -10.26 39.73
C ILE A 47 -17.38 -10.69 41.07
N ASP A 48 -17.76 -11.84 41.60
CA ASP A 48 -17.17 -12.38 42.81
C ASP A 48 -15.68 -12.73 42.58
N GLY A 49 -15.34 -13.25 41.40
CA GLY A 49 -13.96 -13.55 40.99
C GLY A 49 -13.04 -12.32 41.02
N ILE A 50 -13.46 -11.22 40.39
CA ILE A 50 -12.64 -9.99 40.37
C ILE A 50 -12.58 -9.32 41.75
N LYS A 51 -13.67 -9.34 42.54
CA LYS A 51 -13.66 -8.83 43.92
C LYS A 51 -12.65 -9.58 44.77
N LYS A 52 -12.63 -10.91 44.69
CA LYS A 52 -11.67 -11.75 45.40
C LYS A 52 -10.23 -11.40 45.03
N TRP A 53 -9.93 -11.14 43.76
CA TRP A 53 -8.61 -10.67 43.34
C TRP A 53 -8.21 -9.32 43.94
N CYS A 54 -9.15 -8.37 44.04
CA CYS A 54 -8.92 -7.08 44.67
C CYS A 54 -8.73 -7.19 46.19
N ASP A 55 -9.58 -7.98 46.87
CA ASP A 55 -9.61 -8.10 48.33
C ASP A 55 -8.43 -8.89 48.89
N GLU A 56 -7.92 -9.88 48.15
CA GLU A 56 -6.72 -10.66 48.53
C GLU A 56 -5.41 -9.85 48.44
N GLY A 57 -5.48 -8.56 48.07
CA GLY A 57 -4.30 -7.68 47.99
C GLY A 57 -3.29 -8.07 46.91
N LYS A 58 -3.69 -8.96 45.98
CA LYS A 58 -2.86 -9.43 44.86
C LYS A 58 -2.61 -8.35 43.80
N PHE A 59 -3.28 -7.20 43.93
CA PHE A 59 -3.18 -6.08 43.01
C PHE A 59 -3.17 -4.73 43.74
N LYS A 60 -2.33 -3.79 43.28
CA LYS A 60 -2.22 -2.41 43.78
C LYS A 60 -2.23 -1.41 42.62
N GLY A 61 -3.41 -1.17 42.06
CA GLY A 61 -3.64 -0.10 41.08
C GLY A 61 -3.65 1.29 41.72
N LYS A 62 -3.55 2.33 40.88
CA LYS A 62 -3.68 3.74 41.32
C LYS A 62 -5.15 4.13 41.54
N GLY A 63 -6.07 3.53 40.79
CA GLY A 63 -7.52 3.65 40.96
C GLY A 63 -8.16 2.40 41.60
N LYS A 64 -9.49 2.39 41.70
CA LYS A 64 -10.26 1.31 42.34
C LYS A 64 -11.12 0.54 41.35
N VAL A 65 -11.27 -0.78 41.56
CA VAL A 65 -12.29 -1.59 40.89
C VAL A 65 -13.49 -1.75 41.82
N GLU A 66 -14.69 -1.41 41.35
CA GLU A 66 -15.95 -1.57 42.07
C GLU A 66 -16.89 -2.47 41.27
N GLY A 67 -17.22 -3.65 41.81
CA GLY A 67 -18.07 -4.64 41.16
C GLY A 67 -19.55 -4.53 41.55
N PHE A 68 -20.43 -4.47 40.56
CA PHE A 68 -21.87 -4.29 40.71
C PHE A 68 -22.63 -5.53 40.24
N TYR A 69 -23.69 -5.91 40.98
CA TYR A 69 -24.59 -6.99 40.60
C TYR A 69 -25.85 -6.50 39.87
N GLU A 70 -26.24 -5.25 40.10
CA GLU A 70 -27.44 -4.64 39.52
C GLU A 70 -27.03 -3.57 38.51
N ILE A 71 -27.52 -3.67 37.28
CA ILE A 71 -27.05 -2.83 36.16
C ILE A 71 -27.39 -1.34 36.37
N ASP A 72 -28.53 -1.02 36.99
CA ASP A 72 -28.93 0.36 37.34
C ASP A 72 -27.95 1.03 38.31
N LYS A 73 -27.40 0.26 39.27
CA LYS A 73 -26.39 0.79 40.19
C LYS A 73 -25.05 1.01 39.48
N PHE A 74 -24.72 0.13 38.52
CA PHE A 74 -23.54 0.24 37.69
C PHE A 74 -23.59 1.46 36.76
N THR A 75 -24.70 1.72 36.08
CA THR A 75 -24.83 2.89 35.18
C THR A 75 -24.82 4.21 35.95
N LYS A 76 -25.42 4.24 37.16
CA LYS A 76 -25.41 5.41 38.07
C LYS A 76 -24.06 5.68 38.71
N SER A 77 -23.20 4.66 38.89
CA SER A 77 -21.87 4.87 39.48
C SER A 77 -20.94 5.74 38.62
N LEU A 78 -21.25 5.88 37.33
CA LEU A 78 -20.53 6.74 36.38
C LEU A 78 -21.04 8.19 36.38
N GLU A 79 -22.18 8.47 37.01
CA GLU A 79 -22.78 9.80 37.01
C GLU A 79 -21.94 10.81 37.81
N GLY A 80 -21.70 11.97 37.22
CA GLY A 80 -20.85 13.01 37.81
C GLY A 80 -19.34 12.69 37.86
N GLN A 81 -18.90 11.55 37.32
CA GLN A 81 -17.48 11.14 37.30
C GLN A 81 -16.70 11.64 36.07
N GLY A 82 -17.32 12.49 35.26
CA GLY A 82 -16.79 13.10 34.05
C GLY A 82 -17.88 13.90 33.33
N GLU A 83 -17.54 14.54 32.22
CA GLU A 83 -18.54 15.24 31.39
C GLU A 83 -19.54 14.24 30.75
N ARG A 84 -19.06 13.04 30.44
CA ARG A 84 -19.76 11.97 29.72
C ARG A 84 -19.48 10.61 30.38
N LYS A 85 -20.39 9.66 30.23
CA LYS A 85 -20.16 8.26 30.59
C LYS A 85 -19.36 7.58 29.48
N LEU A 86 -18.38 6.76 29.86
CA LEU A 86 -17.61 5.91 28.95
C LEU A 86 -17.80 4.45 29.38
N PHE A 87 -18.39 3.66 28.48
CA PHE A 87 -18.55 2.23 28.66
C PHE A 87 -17.60 1.47 27.73
N ILE A 88 -17.06 0.35 28.21
CA ILE A 88 -16.31 -0.62 27.42
C ILE A 88 -17.01 -1.97 27.54
N PHE A 89 -17.41 -2.53 26.41
CA PHE A 89 -18.08 -3.82 26.37
C PHE A 89 -17.04 -4.90 26.05
N SER A 90 -16.87 -5.84 26.98
CA SER A 90 -16.04 -7.04 26.85
C SER A 90 -16.92 -8.28 27.02
N ILE A 91 -17.86 -8.44 26.09
CA ILE A 91 -18.87 -9.50 26.09
C ILE A 91 -18.83 -10.29 24.78
N THR A 92 -19.50 -11.44 24.77
CA THR A 92 -19.64 -12.27 23.56
C THR A 92 -20.41 -11.53 22.47
N HIS A 93 -20.06 -11.84 21.22
CA HIS A 93 -20.66 -11.23 20.03
C HIS A 93 -22.17 -11.51 19.92
N GLY A 94 -22.88 -10.72 19.11
CA GLY A 94 -24.31 -10.90 18.85
C GLY A 94 -25.21 -10.26 19.92
N ASP A 95 -26.33 -10.91 20.21
CA ASP A 95 -27.45 -10.34 20.97
C ASP A 95 -27.15 -9.90 22.42
N PRO A 96 -26.12 -10.41 23.14
CA PRO A 96 -25.77 -9.90 24.45
C PRO A 96 -25.50 -8.38 24.49
N ALA A 97 -24.80 -7.84 23.49
CA ALA A 97 -24.51 -6.40 23.44
C ALA A 97 -25.76 -5.56 23.18
N ASP A 98 -26.67 -6.05 22.32
CA ASP A 98 -27.96 -5.41 22.08
C ASP A 98 -28.84 -5.43 23.33
N SER A 99 -28.82 -6.53 24.08
CA SER A 99 -29.55 -6.68 25.34
C SER A 99 -29.06 -5.70 26.40
N VAL A 100 -27.74 -5.56 26.57
CA VAL A 100 -27.16 -4.59 27.51
C VAL A 100 -27.49 -3.17 27.08
N LEU A 101 -27.39 -2.83 25.79
CA LEU A 101 -27.77 -1.51 25.28
C LEU A 101 -29.24 -1.19 25.65
N ASP A 102 -30.14 -2.15 25.48
CA ASP A 102 -31.55 -1.97 25.84
C ASP A 102 -31.78 -1.82 27.35
N MET A 103 -30.94 -2.41 28.21
CA MET A 103 -31.00 -2.24 29.66
C MET A 103 -30.48 -0.87 30.13
N ILE A 104 -29.48 -0.30 29.46
CA ILE A 104 -28.82 0.94 29.91
C ILE A 104 -29.31 2.20 29.19
N LYS A 105 -30.07 2.08 28.10
CA LYS A 105 -30.43 3.21 27.21
C LYS A 105 -31.08 4.39 27.92
N ASP A 106 -31.90 4.14 28.95
CA ASP A 106 -32.61 5.20 29.69
C ASP A 106 -31.67 5.99 30.61
N ASP A 107 -30.49 5.44 30.92
CA ASP A 107 -29.43 6.10 31.70
C ASP A 107 -28.36 6.77 30.83
N LEU A 108 -28.43 6.63 29.51
CA LEU A 108 -27.51 7.26 28.56
C LEU A 108 -27.95 8.69 28.26
N LYS A 109 -26.98 9.60 28.10
CA LYS A 109 -27.22 10.98 27.66
C LYS A 109 -26.42 11.32 26.41
N LYS A 110 -26.83 12.40 25.75
CA LYS A 110 -26.13 12.93 24.58
C LYS A 110 -24.64 13.14 24.88
N GLY A 111 -23.79 12.57 24.05
CA GLY A 111 -22.33 12.62 24.15
C GLY A 111 -21.71 11.46 24.93
N ASP A 112 -22.49 10.57 25.54
CA ASP A 112 -21.94 9.34 26.12
C ASP A 112 -21.37 8.42 25.03
N ILE A 113 -20.40 7.59 25.40
CA ILE A 113 -19.62 6.77 24.47
C ILE A 113 -19.64 5.31 24.92
N ILE A 114 -19.89 4.41 23.97
CA ILE A 114 -19.76 2.95 24.15
C ILE A 114 -18.66 2.45 23.23
N LEU A 115 -17.60 1.88 23.80
CA LEU A 115 -16.56 1.15 23.10
C LEU A 115 -16.90 -0.34 23.11
N ASP A 116 -17.32 -0.88 21.98
CA ASP A 116 -17.56 -2.31 21.82
C ASP A 116 -16.23 -3.01 21.53
N GLY A 117 -15.69 -3.71 22.53
CA GLY A 117 -14.45 -4.47 22.45
C GLY A 117 -14.62 -5.92 22.01
N GLY A 118 -15.84 -6.35 21.71
CA GLY A 118 -16.16 -7.71 21.31
C GLY A 118 -15.62 -8.07 19.91
N ASN A 119 -15.55 -9.37 19.62
CA ASN A 119 -15.31 -9.86 18.26
C ASN A 119 -16.62 -9.84 17.45
N GLU A 120 -17.05 -8.67 17.00
CA GLU A 120 -18.37 -8.50 16.37
C GLU A 120 -18.32 -8.42 14.84
N ASN A 121 -19.41 -8.83 14.19
CA ASN A 121 -19.60 -8.58 12.76
C ASN A 121 -19.79 -7.07 12.52
N TYR A 122 -18.98 -6.50 11.63
CA TYR A 122 -18.99 -5.06 11.35
C TYR A 122 -20.38 -4.50 10.94
N ARG A 123 -21.23 -5.30 10.27
CA ARG A 123 -22.60 -4.87 9.91
C ARG A 123 -23.51 -4.73 11.13
N ARG A 124 -23.33 -5.56 12.16
CA ARG A 124 -24.04 -5.37 13.45
C ARG A 124 -23.56 -4.10 14.15
N THR A 125 -22.27 -3.79 14.05
CA THR A 125 -21.72 -2.53 14.58
C THR A 125 -22.38 -1.32 13.92
N GLU A 126 -22.52 -1.33 12.60
CA GLU A 126 -23.22 -0.26 11.85
C GLU A 126 -24.69 -0.11 12.26
N GLN A 127 -25.37 -1.24 12.51
CA GLN A 127 -26.74 -1.22 13.03
C GLN A 127 -26.82 -0.59 14.43
N ARG A 128 -25.89 -0.92 15.33
CA ARG A 128 -25.82 -0.34 16.68
C ARG A 128 -25.47 1.15 16.65
N GLN A 129 -24.53 1.55 15.80
CA GLN A 129 -24.22 2.96 15.53
C GLN A 129 -25.46 3.73 15.09
N LYS A 130 -26.28 3.15 14.21
CA LYS A 130 -27.55 3.75 13.79
C LYS A 130 -28.55 3.86 14.94
N ARG A 131 -28.70 2.81 15.78
CA ARG A 131 -29.59 2.85 16.96
C ARG A 131 -29.16 3.92 17.97
N CYS A 132 -27.86 4.05 18.24
CA CYS A 132 -27.32 5.01 19.21
C CYS A 132 -27.37 6.46 18.72
N LYS A 133 -27.35 6.68 17.40
CA LYS A 133 -27.42 8.02 16.80
C LYS A 133 -28.65 8.80 17.27
N ASP A 134 -29.81 8.15 17.37
CA ASP A 134 -31.07 8.79 17.79
C ASP A 134 -31.05 9.19 19.29
N LEU A 135 -30.21 8.53 20.09
CA LEU A 135 -29.97 8.87 21.50
C LEU A 135 -28.89 9.95 21.67
N GLY A 136 -28.20 10.33 20.59
CA GLY A 136 -27.01 11.19 20.64
C GLY A 136 -25.82 10.52 21.33
N VAL A 137 -25.76 9.19 21.33
CA VAL A 137 -24.69 8.36 21.92
C VAL A 137 -23.81 7.84 20.79
N SER A 138 -22.50 7.81 21.03
CA SER A 138 -21.54 7.30 20.03
C SER A 138 -21.19 5.84 20.34
N TRP A 139 -21.49 4.95 19.40
CA TRP A 139 -21.06 3.54 19.44
C TRP A 139 -19.80 3.36 18.59
N ILE A 140 -18.70 2.96 19.21
CA ILE A 140 -17.41 2.72 18.55
C ILE A 140 -17.17 1.22 18.51
N GLY A 141 -17.05 0.64 17.32
CA GLY A 141 -16.58 -0.73 17.18
C GLY A 141 -15.06 -0.74 17.29
N MET A 142 -14.53 -1.45 18.29
CA MET A 142 -13.12 -1.44 18.62
C MET A 142 -12.60 -2.87 18.73
N GLY A 143 -11.99 -3.35 17.65
CA GLY A 143 -11.36 -4.66 17.72
C GLY A 143 -10.17 -4.69 18.67
N VAL A 144 -10.15 -5.65 19.59
CA VAL A 144 -9.10 -5.85 20.60
C VAL A 144 -8.35 -7.16 20.33
N SER A 145 -7.04 -7.12 20.08
CA SER A 145 -6.21 -8.32 19.84
C SER A 145 -5.12 -8.47 20.90
N GLY A 146 -4.65 -9.71 21.13
CA GLY A 146 -3.55 -10.02 22.06
C GLY A 146 -3.84 -11.07 23.14
N GLY A 147 -5.09 -11.54 23.27
CA GLY A 147 -5.49 -12.48 24.31
C GLY A 147 -5.56 -11.87 25.72
N TYR A 148 -5.97 -12.67 26.71
CA TYR A 148 -6.23 -12.18 28.08
C TYR A 148 -4.96 -11.64 28.77
N GLN A 149 -3.79 -12.22 28.46
CA GLN A 149 -2.52 -11.75 29.00
C GLN A 149 -2.18 -10.35 28.47
N SER A 150 -2.35 -10.10 27.17
CA SER A 150 -2.08 -8.77 26.61
C SER A 150 -3.15 -7.74 27.00
N ALA A 151 -4.39 -8.15 27.28
CA ALA A 151 -5.41 -7.24 27.82
C ALA A 151 -4.95 -6.56 29.12
N ARG A 152 -4.01 -7.18 29.85
CA ARG A 152 -3.42 -6.60 31.07
C ARG A 152 -2.28 -5.63 30.78
N HIS A 153 -1.44 -5.93 29.78
CA HIS A 153 -0.17 -5.25 29.52
C HIS A 153 -0.21 -4.26 28.34
N GLY A 154 -1.30 -4.29 27.59
CA GLY A 154 -1.55 -3.45 26.43
C GLY A 154 -1.87 -4.31 25.20
N PRO A 155 -3.12 -4.33 24.73
CA PRO A 155 -3.48 -5.00 23.49
C PRO A 155 -3.22 -4.11 22.26
N SER A 156 -3.38 -4.70 21.07
CA SER A 156 -3.61 -3.94 19.84
C SER A 156 -5.09 -3.57 19.72
N LEU A 157 -5.37 -2.33 19.32
CA LEU A 157 -6.72 -1.76 19.28
C LEU A 157 -7.03 -1.15 17.90
N SER A 158 -8.21 -1.45 17.37
CA SER A 158 -8.68 -0.98 16.06
C SER A 158 -10.06 -0.30 16.17
N PRO A 159 -10.15 0.88 16.81
CA PRO A 159 -11.41 1.61 16.94
C PRO A 159 -11.83 2.28 15.61
N GLY A 160 -13.12 2.14 15.27
CA GLY A 160 -13.75 2.79 14.13
C GLY A 160 -15.20 3.20 14.43
N GLY A 161 -15.65 4.30 13.83
CA GLY A 161 -16.97 4.88 14.07
C GLY A 161 -16.99 6.41 14.00
N ASP A 162 -17.67 7.02 14.96
CA ASP A 162 -17.83 8.48 15.04
C ASP A 162 -16.49 9.19 15.31
N PRO A 163 -16.02 10.07 14.40
CA PRO A 163 -14.73 10.74 14.54
C PRO A 163 -14.64 11.64 15.78
N GLU A 164 -15.74 12.30 16.18
CA GLU A 164 -15.72 13.20 17.35
C GLU A 164 -15.54 12.41 18.64
N ALA A 165 -16.21 11.27 18.78
CA ALA A 165 -16.03 10.37 19.91
C ALA A 165 -14.63 9.74 19.92
N LEU A 166 -14.08 9.39 18.75
CA LEU A 166 -12.72 8.86 18.64
C LEU A 166 -11.66 9.85 19.11
N GLU A 167 -11.76 11.13 18.76
CA GLU A 167 -10.85 12.17 19.26
C GLU A 167 -10.82 12.27 20.79
N LEU A 168 -11.94 11.97 21.45
CA LEU A 168 -12.05 12.00 22.91
C LEU A 168 -11.43 10.77 23.57
N VAL A 169 -11.60 9.58 23.00
CA VAL A 169 -11.14 8.33 23.63
C VAL A 169 -9.73 7.92 23.25
N LEU A 170 -9.23 8.33 22.07
CA LEU A 170 -7.90 7.94 21.59
C LEU A 170 -6.76 8.25 22.57
N PRO A 171 -6.67 9.42 23.24
CA PRO A 171 -5.60 9.68 24.20
C PRO A 171 -5.57 8.69 25.38
N LEU A 172 -6.73 8.16 25.79
CA LEU A 172 -6.80 7.11 26.80
C LEU A 172 -6.38 5.76 26.20
N LEU A 173 -6.91 5.41 25.02
CA LEU A 173 -6.58 4.16 24.36
C LEU A 173 -5.10 4.07 23.99
N GLU A 174 -4.45 5.18 23.64
CA GLU A 174 -3.01 5.25 23.35
C GLU A 174 -2.15 4.97 24.59
N GLN A 175 -2.63 5.32 25.79
CA GLN A 175 -1.95 4.97 27.04
C GLN A 175 -2.13 3.49 27.40
N TYR A 176 -3.27 2.92 27.03
CA TYR A 176 -3.61 1.53 27.32
C TYR A 176 -2.99 0.54 26.31
N ALA A 177 -2.98 0.86 25.02
CA ALA A 177 -2.47 -0.02 23.97
C ALA A 177 -0.99 -0.36 24.15
N ALA A 178 -0.60 -1.53 23.62
CA ALA A 178 0.81 -1.87 23.43
C ALA A 178 1.55 -0.75 22.70
N LYS A 179 2.86 -0.64 22.94
CA LYS A 179 3.74 0.22 22.15
C LYS A 179 4.65 -0.67 21.31
N ASP A 180 4.83 -0.32 20.05
CA ASP A 180 5.86 -0.94 19.22
C ASP A 180 7.23 -0.66 19.83
N GLU A 181 7.99 -1.70 20.18
CA GLU A 181 9.32 -1.58 20.79
C GLU A 181 10.28 -0.77 19.93
N LYS A 182 10.11 -0.82 18.60
CA LYS A 182 11.02 -0.20 17.63
C LYS A 182 10.76 1.29 17.47
N THR A 183 9.49 1.69 17.34
CA THR A 183 9.11 3.09 17.06
C THR A 183 8.59 3.85 18.27
N GLY A 184 8.22 3.16 19.35
CA GLY A 184 7.54 3.73 20.52
C GLY A 184 6.09 4.15 20.26
N LEU A 185 5.58 3.98 19.03
CA LEU A 185 4.22 4.35 18.68
C LEU A 185 3.21 3.39 19.30
N PRO A 186 2.04 3.89 19.73
CA PRO A 186 0.98 3.02 20.21
C PRO A 186 0.38 2.16 19.11
N CYS A 187 0.02 0.93 19.49
CA CYS A 187 -0.72 -0.02 18.70
C CYS A 187 -2.23 0.27 18.75
N VAL A 188 -2.61 1.53 18.58
CA VAL A 188 -3.99 1.97 18.37
C VAL A 188 -4.03 3.10 17.36
N THR A 189 -5.11 3.15 16.57
CA THR A 189 -5.35 4.26 15.64
C THR A 189 -6.83 4.38 15.30
N ASN A 190 -7.27 5.56 14.85
CA ASN A 190 -8.57 5.69 14.21
C ASN A 190 -8.52 4.94 12.87
N VAL A 191 -9.25 3.84 12.77
CA VAL A 191 -9.29 3.01 11.56
C VAL A 191 -10.11 3.67 10.46
N GLY A 192 -11.21 4.32 10.80
CA GLY A 192 -12.15 4.90 9.86
C GLY A 192 -13.57 4.99 10.42
N PRO A 193 -14.55 5.34 9.57
CA PRO A 193 -15.95 5.46 9.97
C PRO A 193 -16.62 4.09 10.12
N ALA A 194 -17.89 4.12 10.54
CA ALA A 194 -18.81 2.98 10.50
C ALA A 194 -18.25 1.72 11.20
N GLY A 195 -18.43 0.53 10.61
CA GLY A 195 -17.96 -0.75 11.14
C GLY A 195 -16.47 -1.05 10.89
N SER A 196 -15.70 -0.12 10.35
CA SER A 196 -14.33 -0.37 9.86
C SER A 196 -13.39 -0.98 10.90
N GLY A 197 -13.48 -0.56 12.17
CA GLY A 197 -12.67 -1.09 13.26
C GLY A 197 -12.83 -2.60 13.46
N HIS A 198 -14.07 -3.06 13.58
CA HIS A 198 -14.37 -4.50 13.66
C HIS A 198 -14.07 -5.25 12.36
N PHE A 199 -14.21 -4.61 11.19
CA PHE A 199 -13.80 -5.22 9.93
C PHE A 199 -12.29 -5.51 9.90
N VAL A 200 -11.45 -4.54 10.28
CA VAL A 200 -9.99 -4.73 10.34
C VAL A 200 -9.63 -5.83 11.33
N LYS A 201 -10.31 -5.93 12.48
CA LYS A 201 -10.10 -7.01 13.44
C LYS A 201 -10.54 -8.38 12.93
N MET A 202 -11.68 -8.44 12.26
CA MET A 202 -12.14 -9.65 11.60
C MET A 202 -11.06 -10.17 10.64
N VAL A 203 -10.56 -9.30 9.75
CA VAL A 203 -9.49 -9.67 8.81
C VAL A 203 -8.19 -10.04 9.52
N HIS A 204 -7.80 -9.35 10.59
CA HIS A 204 -6.67 -9.76 11.44
C HIS A 204 -6.82 -11.23 11.88
N ASN A 205 -8.00 -11.65 12.37
CA ASN A 205 -8.24 -13.05 12.75
C ASN A 205 -8.23 -14.01 11.55
N GLY A 206 -8.60 -13.55 10.35
CA GLY A 206 -8.39 -14.30 9.12
C GLY A 206 -6.91 -14.58 8.86
N ILE A 207 -6.06 -13.54 8.94
CA ILE A 207 -4.60 -13.67 8.79
C ILE A 207 -4.04 -14.60 9.87
N GLU A 208 -4.49 -14.44 11.11
CA GLU A 208 -4.12 -15.28 12.26
C GLU A 208 -4.40 -16.76 11.97
N GLY A 209 -5.56 -17.09 11.41
CA GLY A 209 -5.90 -18.46 11.00
C GLY A 209 -4.90 -19.05 9.99
N GLY A 210 -4.55 -18.28 8.96
CA GLY A 210 -3.55 -18.70 7.97
C GLY A 210 -2.17 -18.97 8.58
N MET A 211 -1.73 -18.09 9.50
CA MET A 211 -0.45 -18.23 10.19
C MET A 211 -0.44 -19.39 11.20
N LEU A 212 -1.52 -19.58 11.96
CA LEU A 212 -1.68 -20.69 12.89
C LEU A 212 -1.63 -22.04 12.15
N SER A 213 -2.39 -22.18 11.05
CA SER A 213 -2.38 -23.41 10.23
C SER A 213 -0.97 -23.69 9.70
N THR A 214 -0.34 -22.68 9.09
CA THR A 214 1.03 -22.80 8.56
C THR A 214 2.04 -23.24 9.65
N THR A 215 1.92 -22.72 10.88
CA THR A 215 2.80 -23.07 11.99
C THR A 215 2.56 -24.51 12.45
N ALA A 216 1.29 -24.94 12.54
CA ALA A 216 0.92 -26.31 12.89
C ALA A 216 1.37 -27.32 11.81
N GLU A 217 1.25 -26.96 10.53
CA GLU A 217 1.73 -27.75 9.39
C GLU A 217 3.26 -27.89 9.42
N ALA A 218 3.99 -26.82 9.71
CA ALA A 218 5.45 -26.86 9.87
C ALA A 218 5.87 -27.74 11.07
N TRP A 219 5.19 -27.62 12.21
CA TRP A 219 5.41 -28.50 13.36
C TRP A 219 5.16 -29.96 13.00
N ALA A 220 4.07 -30.27 12.30
CA ALA A 220 3.73 -31.63 11.87
C ALA A 220 4.80 -32.21 10.93
N ILE A 221 5.30 -31.43 9.96
CA ILE A 221 6.40 -31.83 9.09
C ILE A 221 7.67 -32.13 9.90
N LEU A 222 8.02 -31.28 10.87
CA LEU A 222 9.21 -31.49 11.69
C LEU A 222 9.08 -32.70 12.63
N HIS A 223 7.91 -32.86 13.25
CA HIS A 223 7.67 -33.91 14.23
C HIS A 223 7.39 -35.26 13.58
N TYR A 224 6.37 -35.35 12.73
CA TYR A 224 5.96 -36.59 12.07
C TYR A 224 6.76 -36.88 10.80
N GLY A 225 7.09 -35.84 10.03
CA GLY A 225 7.88 -36.01 8.80
C GLY A 225 9.36 -36.29 9.06
N LEU A 226 10.01 -35.52 9.93
CA LEU A 226 11.46 -35.66 10.21
C LEU A 226 11.80 -36.41 11.50
N GLY A 227 10.80 -36.75 12.32
CA GLY A 227 10.98 -37.48 13.58
C GLY A 227 11.68 -36.67 14.68
N LEU A 228 11.62 -35.33 14.63
CA LEU A 228 12.27 -34.47 15.63
C LEU A 228 11.50 -34.46 16.95
N LYS A 229 12.23 -34.42 18.06
CA LYS A 229 11.66 -34.26 19.41
C LYS A 229 11.24 -32.81 19.64
N TYR A 230 10.32 -32.58 20.58
CA TYR A 230 9.81 -31.24 20.85
C TYR A 230 10.89 -30.21 21.20
N GLU A 231 11.93 -30.58 21.96
CA GLU A 231 13.05 -29.66 22.25
C GLU A 231 13.80 -29.23 20.98
N GLU A 232 14.04 -30.17 20.06
CA GLU A 232 14.74 -29.88 18.80
C GLU A 232 13.91 -28.94 17.91
N ILE A 233 12.58 -29.13 17.90
CA ILE A 233 11.66 -28.24 17.18
C ILE A 233 11.58 -26.88 17.86
N ALA A 234 11.58 -26.83 19.20
CA ALA A 234 11.61 -25.60 19.98
C ALA A 234 12.87 -24.79 19.65
N ASP A 235 14.03 -25.43 19.56
CA ASP A 235 15.27 -24.75 19.17
C ASP A 235 15.23 -24.20 17.74
N ILE A 236 14.58 -24.92 16.81
CA ILE A 236 14.37 -24.46 15.42
C ILE A 236 13.45 -23.22 15.40
N PHE A 237 12.29 -23.29 16.05
CA PHE A 237 11.36 -22.16 16.11
C PHE A 237 11.96 -20.96 16.84
N GLU A 238 12.76 -21.20 17.87
CA GLU A 238 13.48 -20.15 18.58
C GLU A 238 14.53 -19.47 17.68
N ASP A 239 15.28 -20.24 16.87
CA ASP A 239 16.21 -19.67 15.88
C ASP A 239 15.49 -18.88 14.79
N TRP A 240 14.37 -19.40 14.27
CA TRP A 240 13.53 -18.69 13.29
C TRP A 240 12.96 -17.39 13.87
N ASN A 241 12.57 -17.38 15.14
CA ASN A 241 12.02 -16.22 15.81
C ASN A 241 13.08 -15.18 16.21
N LYS A 242 14.35 -15.59 16.37
CA LYS A 242 15.45 -14.69 16.74
C LYS A 242 15.93 -13.79 15.59
N LYS A 243 15.86 -14.25 14.33
CA LYS A 243 16.51 -13.58 13.19
C LYS A 243 15.79 -13.79 11.86
N GLY A 244 16.22 -13.04 10.85
CA GLY A 244 15.71 -13.18 9.48
C GLY A 244 14.28 -12.69 9.31
N GLU A 245 13.58 -13.29 8.35
CA GLU A 245 12.26 -12.87 7.88
C GLU A 245 11.09 -13.34 8.78
N LEU A 246 11.37 -14.19 9.77
CA LEU A 246 10.40 -14.65 10.78
C LEU A 246 10.64 -14.06 12.18
N ARG A 247 11.59 -13.11 12.31
CA ARG A 247 11.98 -12.59 13.63
C ARG A 247 10.82 -11.89 14.36
N LYS A 248 10.83 -12.00 15.69
CA LYS A 248 9.85 -11.41 16.61
C LYS A 248 8.41 -11.68 16.17
N ASN A 249 8.14 -12.94 15.87
CA ASN A 249 6.83 -13.47 15.57
C ASN A 249 6.21 -14.09 16.83
N PHE A 250 5.03 -13.62 17.22
CA PHE A 250 4.36 -14.08 18.46
C PHE A 250 3.97 -15.56 18.41
N LEU A 251 3.50 -16.07 17.26
CA LEU A 251 3.08 -17.47 17.12
C LEU A 251 4.24 -18.46 17.25
N LEU A 252 5.42 -18.11 16.71
CA LEU A 252 6.62 -18.91 16.92
C LEU A 252 7.05 -18.90 18.39
N ASP A 253 6.98 -17.75 19.06
CA ASP A 253 7.35 -17.63 20.47
C ASP A 253 6.50 -18.52 21.37
N ILE A 254 5.17 -18.45 21.24
CA ILE A 254 4.28 -19.34 22.01
C ILE A 254 4.46 -20.81 21.60
N GLY A 255 4.80 -21.08 20.34
CA GLY A 255 5.13 -22.43 19.87
C GLY A 255 6.33 -23.02 20.61
N VAL A 256 7.40 -22.23 20.82
CA VAL A 256 8.57 -22.64 21.63
C VAL A 256 8.15 -22.97 23.06
N GLN A 257 7.32 -22.11 23.68
CA GLN A 257 6.84 -22.33 25.04
C GLN A 257 6.00 -23.63 25.15
N ILE A 258 5.07 -23.85 24.22
CA ILE A 258 4.23 -25.06 24.16
C ILE A 258 5.10 -26.32 24.06
N LEU A 259 6.09 -26.31 23.15
CA LEU A 259 6.97 -27.46 22.92
C LEU A 259 7.86 -27.81 24.12
N ARG A 260 8.14 -26.84 25.00
CA ARG A 260 8.92 -27.01 26.23
C ARG A 260 8.07 -27.25 27.48
N THR A 261 6.75 -27.10 27.39
CA THR A 261 5.87 -27.21 28.56
C THR A 261 5.69 -28.67 28.99
N LYS A 262 6.26 -28.99 30.15
CA LYS A 262 6.18 -30.31 30.79
C LYS A 262 4.92 -30.45 31.63
N LYS A 263 4.43 -31.69 31.73
CA LYS A 263 3.41 -32.05 32.71
C LYS A 263 3.97 -31.88 34.12
N THR A 264 3.11 -31.52 35.07
CA THR A 264 3.46 -31.40 36.48
C THR A 264 2.44 -32.16 37.33
N PRO A 265 2.73 -32.54 38.58
CA PRO A 265 1.75 -33.24 39.42
C PRO A 265 0.48 -32.43 39.69
N GLN A 266 0.55 -31.10 39.63
CA GLN A 266 -0.56 -30.19 39.90
C GLN A 266 -1.26 -29.70 38.62
N GLY A 267 -0.59 -29.73 37.47
CA GLY A 267 -1.06 -29.07 36.26
C GLY A 267 -1.05 -27.55 36.37
N ASP A 268 -1.79 -26.90 35.48
CA ASP A 268 -2.06 -25.48 35.53
C ASP A 268 -3.17 -25.13 36.55
N GLN A 269 -3.67 -23.90 36.53
CA GLN A 269 -4.74 -23.44 37.43
C GLN A 269 -6.08 -24.19 37.28
N ASN A 270 -6.29 -24.87 36.14
CA ASN A 270 -7.47 -25.68 35.85
C ASN A 270 -7.18 -27.19 36.00
N GLY A 271 -5.96 -27.55 36.41
CA GLY A 271 -5.49 -28.94 36.48
C GLY A 271 -5.10 -29.52 35.13
N GLU A 272 -5.03 -28.72 34.07
CA GLU A 272 -4.57 -29.18 32.76
C GLU A 272 -3.07 -29.48 32.80
N GLY A 273 -2.66 -30.59 32.18
CA GLY A 273 -1.28 -31.07 32.28
C GLY A 273 -0.91 -31.70 33.62
N ALA A 274 -1.89 -31.94 34.51
CA ALA A 274 -1.68 -32.68 35.75
C ALA A 274 -1.37 -34.16 35.46
N SER A 275 -0.15 -34.60 35.78
CA SER A 275 0.24 -36.00 35.65
C SER A 275 1.35 -36.37 36.63
N GLN A 276 1.36 -37.64 37.06
CA GLN A 276 2.46 -38.24 37.81
C GLN A 276 3.54 -38.80 36.88
N ASP A 277 3.26 -38.91 35.59
CA ASP A 277 4.17 -39.43 34.57
C ASP A 277 4.93 -38.29 33.89
N ASP A 278 6.19 -38.56 33.52
CA ASP A 278 6.98 -37.64 32.71
C ASP A 278 6.36 -37.48 31.31
N GLY A 279 6.28 -36.24 30.83
CA GLY A 279 5.74 -35.95 29.51
C GLY A 279 5.57 -34.47 29.24
N TYR A 280 5.09 -34.15 28.05
CA TYR A 280 4.74 -32.80 27.65
C TYR A 280 3.23 -32.61 27.69
N VAL A 281 2.78 -31.40 28.03
CA VAL A 281 1.34 -31.07 28.04
C VAL A 281 0.73 -31.26 26.65
N LEU A 282 1.48 -30.95 25.59
CA LEU A 282 1.04 -31.13 24.20
C LEU A 282 0.59 -32.57 23.87
N ASN A 283 1.09 -33.59 24.59
CA ASN A 283 0.68 -34.97 24.38
C ASN A 283 -0.79 -35.24 24.78
N ASP A 284 -1.37 -34.37 25.62
CA ASP A 284 -2.77 -34.47 26.06
C ASP A 284 -3.71 -33.59 25.22
N VAL A 285 -3.16 -32.74 24.35
CA VAL A 285 -3.94 -31.83 23.51
C VAL A 285 -4.51 -32.61 22.34
N LEU A 286 -5.84 -32.65 22.27
CA LEU A 286 -6.54 -33.31 21.18
C LEU A 286 -6.55 -32.44 19.92
N ASP A 287 -6.54 -33.07 18.75
CA ASP A 287 -6.73 -32.42 17.44
C ASP A 287 -8.20 -32.03 17.22
N LYS A 288 -8.74 -31.18 18.10
CA LYS A 288 -10.11 -30.68 18.07
C LYS A 288 -10.12 -29.19 18.39
N VAL A 289 -10.35 -28.34 17.39
CA VAL A 289 -10.52 -26.90 17.62
C VAL A 289 -11.90 -26.67 18.24
N VAL A 290 -11.92 -26.30 19.52
CA VAL A 290 -13.15 -26.21 20.33
C VAL A 290 -14.08 -25.10 19.85
N GLN A 291 -13.52 -23.94 19.48
CA GLN A 291 -14.31 -22.77 19.07
C GLN A 291 -15.11 -22.99 17.77
N ASP A 292 -14.66 -23.92 16.92
CA ASP A 292 -15.36 -24.32 15.69
C ASP A 292 -16.32 -25.52 15.93
N ASP A 293 -16.26 -26.19 17.09
CA ASP A 293 -17.19 -27.26 17.49
C ASP A 293 -18.46 -26.72 18.17
N ASP A 294 -18.37 -25.56 18.81
CA ASP A 294 -19.48 -24.92 19.54
C ASP A 294 -19.97 -23.60 18.90
N ASP A 295 -19.48 -23.27 17.70
CA ASP A 295 -19.79 -22.07 16.92
C ASP A 295 -19.55 -20.74 17.68
N THR A 296 -18.61 -20.72 18.63
CA THR A 296 -18.38 -19.54 19.48
C THR A 296 -17.46 -18.47 18.87
N GLU A 297 -16.72 -18.78 17.80
CA GLU A 297 -15.81 -17.85 17.11
C GLU A 297 -16.21 -17.61 15.64
N GLY A 298 -16.77 -16.44 15.34
CA GLY A 298 -17.24 -16.09 13.99
C GLY A 298 -16.21 -15.39 13.08
N THR A 299 -15.13 -14.81 13.62
CA THR A 299 -14.27 -13.88 12.85
C THR A 299 -13.48 -14.53 11.70
N PRO A 300 -12.90 -15.74 11.83
CA PRO A 300 -12.26 -16.40 10.69
C PRO A 300 -13.28 -16.76 9.60
N TYR A 301 -14.45 -17.28 9.99
CA TYR A 301 -15.55 -17.58 9.09
C TYR A 301 -16.01 -16.35 8.31
N TRP A 302 -16.29 -15.23 8.99
CA TRP A 302 -16.69 -13.98 8.33
C TRP A 302 -15.61 -13.44 7.39
N SER A 303 -14.33 -13.58 7.73
CA SER A 303 -13.23 -13.22 6.83
C SER A 303 -13.30 -14.01 5.53
N VAL A 304 -13.47 -15.33 5.60
CA VAL A 304 -13.59 -16.19 4.41
C VAL A 304 -14.81 -15.80 3.57
N MET A 305 -15.97 -15.55 4.21
CA MET A 305 -17.17 -15.08 3.51
C MET A 305 -16.92 -13.76 2.78
N GLU A 306 -16.22 -12.81 3.41
CA GLU A 306 -15.91 -11.51 2.82
C GLU A 306 -14.90 -11.60 1.67
N THR A 307 -13.95 -12.55 1.69
CA THR A 307 -13.07 -12.79 0.53
C THR A 307 -13.87 -13.16 -0.72
N ALA A 308 -14.81 -14.10 -0.60
CA ALA A 308 -15.66 -14.52 -1.70
C ALA A 308 -16.62 -13.42 -2.14
N ASN A 309 -17.31 -12.78 -1.19
CA ASN A 309 -18.29 -11.72 -1.46
C ASN A 309 -17.66 -10.52 -2.19
N ARG A 310 -16.40 -10.20 -1.90
CA ARG A 310 -15.70 -9.05 -2.49
C ARG A 310 -14.80 -9.41 -3.67
N HIS A 311 -14.84 -10.66 -4.13
CA HIS A 311 -13.98 -11.16 -5.21
C HIS A 311 -12.48 -10.89 -4.94
N VAL A 312 -12.03 -11.25 -3.73
CA VAL A 312 -10.62 -11.23 -3.33
C VAL A 312 -10.17 -12.68 -3.11
N ALA A 313 -9.15 -13.13 -3.83
CA ALA A 313 -8.65 -14.49 -3.67
C ALA A 313 -7.89 -14.64 -2.34
N GLY A 314 -8.47 -15.36 -1.38
CA GLY A 314 -7.89 -15.62 -0.06
C GLY A 314 -7.75 -17.11 0.30
N PRO A 315 -7.14 -17.95 -0.56
CA PRO A 315 -7.15 -19.39 -0.37
C PRO A 315 -6.38 -19.87 0.86
N THR A 316 -5.28 -19.19 1.23
CA THR A 316 -4.47 -19.57 2.42
C THR A 316 -5.32 -19.42 3.68
N LEU A 317 -6.12 -18.36 3.75
CA LEU A 317 -7.02 -18.13 4.89
C LEU A 317 -8.19 -19.13 4.88
N ALA A 318 -8.76 -19.39 3.70
CA ALA A 318 -9.89 -20.29 3.53
C ALA A 318 -9.54 -21.75 3.86
N THR A 319 -8.43 -22.28 3.35
CA THR A 319 -8.06 -23.68 3.60
C THR A 319 -7.62 -23.91 5.04
N ALA A 320 -6.97 -22.91 5.67
CA ALA A 320 -6.71 -22.91 7.12
C ALA A 320 -8.01 -23.03 7.93
N HIS A 321 -9.05 -22.27 7.57
CA HIS A 321 -10.35 -22.36 8.24
C HIS A 321 -11.05 -23.72 8.00
N TYR A 322 -11.02 -24.25 6.77
CA TYR A 322 -11.59 -25.58 6.50
C TYR A 322 -10.88 -26.71 7.26
N MET A 323 -9.56 -26.61 7.46
CA MET A 323 -8.83 -27.56 8.30
C MET A 323 -9.31 -27.50 9.75
N ARG A 324 -9.57 -26.29 10.29
CA ARG A 324 -10.15 -26.10 11.62
C ARG A 324 -11.55 -26.70 11.75
N ILE A 325 -12.43 -26.49 10.76
CA ILE A 325 -13.78 -27.09 10.74
C ILE A 325 -13.69 -28.63 10.75
N ALA A 326 -12.82 -29.21 9.92
CA ALA A 326 -12.61 -30.66 9.91
C ALA A 326 -12.07 -31.15 11.27
N SER A 327 -11.20 -30.38 11.91
CA SER A 327 -10.68 -30.64 13.25
C SER A 327 -11.79 -30.61 14.32
N GLY A 328 -12.64 -29.58 14.35
CA GLY A 328 -13.79 -29.45 15.25
C GLY A 328 -14.76 -30.63 15.13
N ASN A 329 -15.10 -31.01 13.89
CA ASN A 329 -15.97 -32.17 13.56
C ASN A 329 -15.29 -33.55 13.76
N ARG A 330 -14.42 -33.66 14.76
CA ARG A 330 -13.57 -34.85 15.00
C ARG A 330 -14.35 -36.16 15.08
N ALA A 331 -15.49 -36.18 15.77
CA ALA A 331 -16.27 -37.41 15.96
C ALA A 331 -16.77 -37.99 14.64
N GLU A 332 -17.14 -37.13 13.69
CA GLU A 332 -17.50 -37.53 12.33
C GLU A 332 -16.27 -37.91 11.52
N ARG A 333 -15.21 -37.08 11.58
CA ARG A 333 -13.94 -37.33 10.88
C ARG A 333 -13.32 -38.69 11.23
N LEU A 334 -13.38 -39.13 12.49
CA LEU A 334 -12.90 -40.46 12.89
C LEU A 334 -13.72 -41.61 12.28
N LYS A 335 -15.04 -41.45 12.14
CA LYS A 335 -15.88 -42.44 11.44
C LYS A 335 -15.53 -42.47 9.95
N VAL A 336 -15.31 -41.31 9.35
CA VAL A 336 -14.89 -41.18 7.95
C VAL A 336 -13.52 -41.81 7.72
N ALA A 337 -12.54 -41.56 8.60
CA ALA A 337 -11.19 -42.11 8.50
C ALA A 337 -11.19 -43.65 8.47
N GLN A 338 -11.99 -44.29 9.32
CA GLN A 338 -12.17 -45.75 9.31
C GLN A 338 -12.75 -46.30 8.00
N LYS A 339 -13.54 -45.48 7.28
CA LYS A 339 -14.19 -45.88 6.02
C LYS A 339 -13.31 -45.61 4.81
N LEU A 340 -12.68 -44.44 4.75
CA LEU A 340 -11.81 -44.06 3.64
C LEU A 340 -10.50 -44.84 3.67
N ASN A 341 -9.99 -45.15 4.87
CA ASN A 341 -8.73 -45.88 5.07
C ASN A 341 -7.59 -45.29 4.21
N ILE A 342 -7.49 -43.96 4.20
CA ILE A 342 -6.41 -43.22 3.55
C ILE A 342 -5.10 -43.54 4.29
N PRO A 343 -3.96 -43.72 3.59
CA PRO A 343 -2.67 -43.89 4.23
C PRO A 343 -2.34 -42.74 5.20
N ASP A 344 -1.81 -43.09 6.37
CA ASP A 344 -1.30 -42.10 7.32
C ASP A 344 -0.05 -41.38 6.77
N PRO A 345 0.23 -40.14 7.22
CA PRO A 345 1.46 -39.42 6.90
C PRO A 345 2.71 -40.25 7.18
N LYS A 346 3.64 -40.27 6.24
CA LYS A 346 4.89 -41.03 6.29
C LYS A 346 6.08 -40.13 6.65
N PRO A 347 7.19 -40.71 7.14
CA PRO A 347 8.46 -39.99 7.24
C PRO A 347 8.88 -39.43 5.88
N ILE A 348 9.45 -38.22 5.87
CA ILE A 348 9.99 -37.56 4.69
C ILE A 348 11.46 -37.96 4.54
N GLU A 349 11.81 -38.58 3.41
CA GLU A 349 13.20 -38.88 3.09
C GLU A 349 13.94 -37.61 2.65
N VAL A 350 14.89 -37.15 3.46
CA VAL A 350 15.70 -35.95 3.20
C VAL A 350 17.18 -36.30 3.09
N LYS A 351 17.84 -35.81 2.02
CA LYS A 351 19.30 -35.96 1.84
C LYS A 351 20.09 -35.05 2.76
N ASP A 352 19.66 -33.79 2.87
CA ASP A 352 20.22 -32.81 3.80
C ASP A 352 19.09 -32.24 4.66
N ARG A 353 19.09 -32.61 5.94
CA ARG A 353 18.09 -32.17 6.90
C ARG A 353 18.15 -30.67 7.15
N LYS A 354 19.35 -30.06 7.17
CA LYS A 354 19.49 -28.63 7.47
C LYS A 354 18.93 -27.78 6.34
N ASP A 355 19.26 -28.14 5.11
CA ASP A 355 18.71 -27.50 3.91
C ASP A 355 17.18 -27.63 3.85
N PHE A 356 16.64 -28.81 4.17
CA PHE A 356 15.18 -29.01 4.21
C PHE A 356 14.50 -28.13 5.27
N VAL A 357 15.08 -28.04 6.47
CA VAL A 357 14.55 -27.16 7.54
C VAL A 357 14.60 -25.69 7.14
N GLU A 358 15.66 -25.26 6.43
CA GLU A 358 15.72 -23.90 5.89
C GLU A 358 14.66 -23.65 4.81
N LYS A 359 14.44 -24.60 3.90
CA LYS A 359 13.36 -24.50 2.90
C LYS A 359 11.98 -24.47 3.55
N LEU A 360 11.78 -25.22 4.62
CA LEU A 360 10.54 -25.17 5.40
C LEU A 360 10.35 -23.80 6.05
N ARG A 361 11.39 -23.23 6.67
CA ARG A 361 11.36 -21.86 7.21
C ARG A 361 10.91 -20.84 6.16
N ARG A 362 11.48 -20.95 4.96
CA ARG A 362 11.18 -20.09 3.80
C ARG A 362 9.74 -20.27 3.31
N ALA A 363 9.23 -21.50 3.26
CA ALA A 363 7.83 -21.79 2.95
C ALA A 363 6.86 -21.22 4.00
N VAL A 364 7.21 -21.29 5.29
CA VAL A 364 6.46 -20.68 6.39
C VAL A 364 6.42 -19.16 6.25
N TYR A 365 7.57 -18.53 6.01
CA TYR A 365 7.64 -17.09 5.75
C TYR A 365 6.78 -16.67 4.56
N CYS A 366 6.87 -17.40 3.44
CA CYS A 366 6.07 -17.14 2.25
C CYS A 366 4.56 -17.21 2.54
N SER A 367 4.13 -18.22 3.31
CA SER A 367 2.72 -18.42 3.67
C SER A 367 2.20 -17.35 4.64
N PHE A 368 3.05 -16.89 5.58
CA PHE A 368 2.73 -15.75 6.43
C PHE A 368 2.57 -14.48 5.59
N LEU A 369 3.54 -14.15 4.73
CA LEU A 369 3.49 -12.97 3.87
C LEU A 369 2.28 -13.01 2.92
N ALA A 370 1.96 -14.17 2.35
CA ALA A 370 0.77 -14.36 1.53
C ALA A 370 -0.52 -14.15 2.33
N SER A 371 -0.59 -14.62 3.58
CA SER A 371 -1.74 -14.37 4.46
C SER A 371 -1.95 -12.88 4.71
N PHE A 372 -0.87 -12.13 4.98
CA PHE A 372 -0.92 -10.67 5.08
C PHE A 372 -1.38 -10.01 3.78
N CYS A 373 -0.87 -10.43 2.62
CA CYS A 373 -1.29 -9.88 1.32
C CYS A 373 -2.80 -10.08 1.09
N GLN A 374 -3.30 -11.30 1.30
CA GLN A 374 -4.72 -11.65 1.13
C GLN A 374 -5.62 -10.84 2.07
N GLY A 375 -5.21 -10.67 3.34
CA GLY A 375 -5.95 -9.86 4.31
C GLY A 375 -5.93 -8.36 3.98
N LEU A 376 -4.76 -7.79 3.68
CA LEU A 376 -4.65 -6.37 3.32
C LEU A 376 -5.40 -6.04 2.03
N GLU A 377 -5.42 -6.95 1.06
CA GLU A 377 -6.22 -6.84 -0.16
C GLU A 377 -7.72 -6.80 0.13
N LEU A 378 -8.17 -7.62 1.08
CA LEU A 378 -9.55 -7.61 1.54
C LEU A 378 -9.92 -6.27 2.23
N ILE A 379 -9.03 -5.74 3.09
CA ILE A 379 -9.24 -4.43 3.72
C ILE A 379 -9.26 -3.32 2.67
N ALA A 380 -8.35 -3.34 1.70
CA ALA A 380 -8.30 -2.36 0.63
C ALA A 380 -9.59 -2.34 -0.19
N ARG A 381 -10.07 -3.53 -0.58
CA ARG A 381 -11.32 -3.66 -1.34
C ARG A 381 -12.52 -3.18 -0.52
N ALA A 382 -12.62 -3.59 0.74
CA ALA A 382 -13.71 -3.14 1.62
C ALA A 382 -13.68 -1.63 1.87
N SER A 383 -12.50 -1.07 2.12
CA SER A 383 -12.31 0.38 2.30
C SER A 383 -12.82 1.17 1.10
N LYS A 384 -12.55 0.69 -0.13
CA LYS A 384 -13.04 1.30 -1.36
C LYS A 384 -14.55 1.14 -1.54
N ASP A 385 -15.08 -0.07 -1.35
CA ASP A 385 -16.50 -0.37 -1.54
C ASP A 385 -17.39 0.39 -0.56
N GLU A 386 -16.93 0.56 0.69
CA GLU A 386 -17.67 1.20 1.78
C GLU A 386 -17.33 2.70 1.95
N GLY A 387 -16.31 3.20 1.24
CA GLY A 387 -15.85 4.59 1.35
C GLY A 387 -15.21 4.94 2.70
N TRP A 388 -14.56 3.96 3.36
CA TRP A 388 -13.98 4.14 4.70
C TRP A 388 -12.65 4.90 4.71
N ASN A 389 -11.90 4.88 3.60
CA ASN A 389 -10.56 5.48 3.51
C ASN A 389 -9.59 4.96 4.58
N VAL A 390 -9.64 3.65 4.87
CA VAL A 390 -8.73 2.97 5.79
C VAL A 390 -7.28 3.10 5.31
N ASP A 391 -6.40 3.49 6.22
CA ASP A 391 -4.95 3.59 5.99
C ASP A 391 -4.28 2.24 6.33
N LEU A 392 -3.87 1.51 5.29
CA LEU A 392 -3.23 0.19 5.43
C LEU A 392 -1.90 0.24 6.18
N SER A 393 -1.14 1.34 6.07
CA SER A 393 0.11 1.53 6.83
C SER A 393 -0.19 1.62 8.33
N LYS A 394 -1.28 2.28 8.70
CA LYS A 394 -1.74 2.32 10.10
C LYS A 394 -2.30 0.99 10.59
N CYS A 395 -2.95 0.19 9.75
CA CYS A 395 -3.31 -1.18 10.10
C CYS A 395 -2.07 -2.01 10.48
N ILE A 396 -0.99 -1.90 9.69
CA ILE A 396 0.26 -2.59 10.01
C ILE A 396 0.91 -2.02 11.27
N GLN A 397 0.87 -0.69 11.48
CA GLN A 397 1.38 -0.05 12.70
C GLN A 397 0.76 -0.69 13.95
N ILE A 398 -0.57 -0.83 13.99
CA ILE A 398 -1.25 -1.40 15.16
C ILE A 398 -1.00 -2.89 15.32
N TRP A 399 -0.53 -3.59 14.29
CA TRP A 399 -0.18 -5.01 14.36
C TRP A 399 1.30 -5.27 14.70
N ARG A 400 2.11 -4.23 14.92
CA ARG A 400 3.53 -4.39 15.31
C ARG A 400 3.71 -4.89 16.74
N GLY A 401 2.69 -4.74 17.59
CA GLY A 401 2.79 -5.05 19.02
C GLY A 401 1.43 -5.39 19.61
N GLY A 402 1.41 -6.31 20.58
CA GLY A 402 0.23 -6.62 21.40
C GLY A 402 -0.87 -7.38 20.66
N CYS A 403 -0.65 -7.82 19.42
CA CYS A 403 -1.59 -8.64 18.64
C CYS A 403 -1.00 -10.02 18.35
N ILE A 404 -1.86 -10.99 17.99
CA ILE A 404 -1.42 -12.37 17.75
C ILE A 404 -0.60 -12.51 16.46
N ILE A 405 -0.93 -11.75 15.41
CA ILE A 405 -0.21 -11.80 14.12
C ILE A 405 1.10 -11.00 14.11
N GLN A 406 1.52 -10.48 15.26
CA GLN A 406 2.72 -9.66 15.38
C GLN A 406 3.93 -10.36 14.73
N SER A 407 4.57 -9.66 13.79
CA SER A 407 5.79 -10.08 13.11
C SER A 407 6.60 -8.86 12.67
N GLU A 408 7.74 -8.62 13.31
CA GLU A 408 8.54 -7.40 13.06
C GLU A 408 9.09 -7.35 11.63
N ALA A 409 9.60 -8.47 11.11
CA ALA A 409 10.15 -8.53 9.75
C ALA A 409 9.11 -8.24 8.67
N ILE A 410 7.93 -8.86 8.78
CA ILE A 410 6.85 -8.65 7.83
C ILE A 410 6.34 -7.21 7.92
N ALA A 411 6.17 -6.67 9.13
CA ALA A 411 5.76 -5.28 9.31
C ALA A 411 6.78 -4.28 8.74
N ASP A 412 8.08 -4.55 8.89
CA ASP A 412 9.15 -3.74 8.32
C ASP A 412 9.16 -3.73 6.78
N LEU A 413 8.72 -4.82 6.15
CA LEU A 413 8.54 -4.91 4.70
C LEU A 413 7.27 -4.17 4.24
N LEU A 414 6.13 -4.47 4.88
CA LEU A 414 4.83 -4.03 4.39
C LEU A 414 4.55 -2.56 4.71
N GLN A 415 4.81 -2.11 5.95
CA GLN A 415 4.34 -0.80 6.41
C GLN A 415 4.83 0.38 5.55
N PRO A 416 6.13 0.47 5.16
CA PRO A 416 6.61 1.56 4.32
C PRO A 416 6.03 1.53 2.90
N ALA A 417 5.67 0.35 2.40
CA ALA A 417 5.13 0.16 1.06
C ALA A 417 3.64 0.57 0.94
N MET A 418 2.91 0.66 2.05
CA MET A 418 1.48 0.98 2.07
C MET A 418 1.14 2.48 1.98
N LYS A 419 2.08 3.33 1.55
CA LYS A 419 1.86 4.79 1.41
C LYS A 419 1.12 5.21 0.13
N VAL A 420 0.77 4.26 -0.73
CA VAL A 420 0.11 4.48 -2.01
C VAL A 420 -1.25 3.78 -2.04
N ASP A 421 -2.20 4.29 -2.82
CA ASP A 421 -3.51 3.67 -2.98
C ASP A 421 -3.38 2.32 -3.71
N LEU A 422 -3.42 1.23 -2.94
CA LEU A 422 -3.18 -0.14 -3.41
C LEU A 422 -4.42 -0.98 -3.24
N THR A 423 -4.84 -1.62 -4.32
CA THR A 423 -5.86 -2.68 -4.28
C THR A 423 -5.25 -4.08 -4.21
N ASN A 424 -3.94 -4.21 -4.46
CA ASN A 424 -3.21 -5.47 -4.50
C ASN A 424 -1.77 -5.26 -4.00
N MET A 425 -1.37 -5.99 -2.96
CA MET A 425 -0.06 -5.78 -2.32
C MET A 425 1.09 -6.22 -3.21
N LYS A 426 0.82 -7.15 -4.14
CA LYS A 426 1.78 -7.68 -5.10
C LYS A 426 2.10 -6.69 -6.23
N PHE A 427 1.44 -5.52 -6.28
CA PHE A 427 1.84 -4.42 -7.18
C PHE A 427 3.08 -3.67 -6.69
N VAL A 428 3.48 -3.88 -5.43
CA VAL A 428 4.71 -3.37 -4.87
C VAL A 428 5.85 -4.32 -5.23
N ASP A 429 6.86 -3.81 -5.94
CA ASP A 429 7.98 -4.61 -6.45
C ASP A 429 8.74 -5.35 -5.34
N GLU A 430 8.91 -4.73 -4.17
CA GLU A 430 9.56 -5.35 -3.02
C GLU A 430 8.79 -6.58 -2.52
N ILE A 431 7.47 -6.49 -2.41
CA ILE A 431 6.61 -7.57 -1.93
C ILE A 431 6.57 -8.71 -2.96
N ALA A 432 6.41 -8.37 -4.24
CA ALA A 432 6.44 -9.34 -5.33
C ALA A 432 7.78 -10.09 -5.40
N ARG A 433 8.89 -9.37 -5.19
CA ARG A 433 10.24 -9.96 -5.18
C ARG A 433 10.44 -10.91 -4.00
N GLU A 434 9.99 -10.54 -2.80
CA GLU A 434 10.08 -11.43 -1.63
C GLU A 434 9.26 -12.70 -1.85
N LEU A 435 8.02 -12.61 -2.33
CA LEU A 435 7.21 -13.79 -2.66
C LEU A 435 7.87 -14.67 -3.73
N HIS A 436 8.43 -14.07 -4.79
CA HIS A 436 9.11 -14.80 -5.85
C HIS A 436 10.37 -15.52 -5.37
N LYS A 437 11.16 -14.86 -4.50
CA LYS A 437 12.39 -15.44 -3.93
C LYS A 437 12.10 -16.75 -3.22
N GLU A 438 10.96 -16.87 -2.53
CA GLU A 438 10.58 -18.07 -1.77
C GLU A 438 9.94 -19.20 -2.57
N TRP A 439 9.67 -18.97 -3.87
CA TRP A 439 8.94 -19.88 -4.74
C TRP A 439 9.49 -21.31 -4.76
N ASP A 440 10.79 -21.48 -5.00
CA ASP A 440 11.40 -22.80 -5.13
C ASP A 440 11.35 -23.59 -3.82
N ALA A 441 11.61 -22.91 -2.70
CA ALA A 441 11.54 -23.53 -1.37
C ALA A 441 10.11 -23.98 -1.05
N LEU A 442 9.12 -23.12 -1.29
CA LEU A 442 7.70 -23.45 -1.12
C LEU A 442 7.30 -24.66 -1.96
N LYS A 443 7.68 -24.67 -3.25
CA LYS A 443 7.38 -25.76 -4.17
C LYS A 443 8.01 -27.09 -3.75
N GLU A 444 9.27 -27.08 -3.32
CA GLU A 444 9.96 -28.28 -2.86
C GLU A 444 9.34 -28.87 -1.59
N ILE A 445 8.94 -28.02 -0.64
CA ILE A 445 8.25 -28.45 0.58
C ILE A 445 6.89 -29.07 0.25
N VAL A 446 6.09 -28.43 -0.61
CA VAL A 446 4.80 -28.97 -1.03
C VAL A 446 4.96 -30.33 -1.72
N LEU A 447 5.98 -30.47 -2.59
CA LEU A 447 6.27 -31.74 -3.26
C LEU A 447 6.60 -32.84 -2.24
N ALA A 448 7.54 -32.58 -1.33
CA ALA A 448 7.99 -33.56 -0.34
C ALA A 448 6.86 -33.97 0.62
N ALA A 449 6.10 -32.99 1.11
CA ALA A 449 4.96 -33.21 1.99
C ALA A 449 3.86 -34.03 1.29
N THR A 450 3.56 -33.73 0.03
CA THR A 450 2.55 -34.47 -0.76
C THR A 450 2.97 -35.91 -0.98
N VAL A 451 4.24 -36.16 -1.34
CA VAL A 451 4.78 -37.53 -1.52
C VAL A 451 4.69 -38.34 -0.23
N ALA A 452 4.83 -37.68 0.92
CA ALA A 452 4.78 -38.28 2.24
C ALA A 452 3.38 -38.24 2.89
N ASP A 453 2.32 -37.91 2.14
CA ASP A 453 0.94 -37.86 2.62
C ASP A 453 0.72 -36.90 3.83
N GLN A 454 1.58 -35.87 3.97
CA GLN A 454 1.48 -34.88 5.05
C GLN A 454 0.31 -33.90 4.83
N TYR A 455 -0.34 -33.49 5.91
CA TYR A 455 -1.46 -32.53 5.85
C TYR A 455 -0.94 -31.10 5.84
N ILE A 456 -0.94 -30.46 4.67
CA ILE A 456 -0.39 -29.10 4.46
C ILE A 456 -1.32 -28.14 3.69
N PRO A 457 -2.59 -27.97 4.11
CA PRO A 457 -3.58 -27.22 3.32
C PRO A 457 -3.27 -25.73 3.15
N ALA A 458 -2.70 -25.04 4.14
CA ALA A 458 -2.35 -23.61 4.01
C ALA A 458 -1.08 -23.41 3.17
N ILE A 459 -0.05 -24.23 3.39
CA ILE A 459 1.21 -24.17 2.62
C ILE A 459 0.96 -24.52 1.14
N SER A 460 0.20 -25.57 0.85
CA SER A 460 -0.13 -25.96 -0.53
C SER A 460 -1.04 -24.96 -1.24
N ALA A 461 -2.04 -24.40 -0.55
CA ALA A 461 -2.89 -23.35 -1.10
C ALA A 461 -2.10 -22.07 -1.41
N THR A 462 -1.10 -21.74 -0.59
CA THR A 462 -0.19 -20.62 -0.85
C THR A 462 0.59 -20.82 -2.15
N LEU A 463 1.09 -22.04 -2.42
CA LEU A 463 1.76 -22.32 -3.69
C LEU A 463 0.82 -22.13 -4.88
N GLU A 464 -0.40 -22.64 -4.78
CA GLU A 464 -1.38 -22.51 -5.87
C GLU A 464 -1.80 -21.05 -6.09
N TYR A 465 -1.98 -20.30 -5.00
CA TYR A 465 -2.23 -18.85 -5.03
C TYR A 465 -1.20 -18.10 -5.88
N LEU A 466 0.09 -18.32 -5.60
CA LEU A 466 1.16 -17.66 -6.35
C LEU A 466 1.18 -18.08 -7.83
N LYS A 467 0.84 -19.33 -8.14
CA LYS A 467 0.76 -19.81 -9.54
C LYS A 467 -0.28 -19.04 -10.34
N TYR A 468 -1.50 -18.90 -9.84
CA TYR A 468 -2.57 -18.26 -10.62
C TYR A 468 -2.55 -16.74 -10.54
N GLU A 469 -2.08 -16.15 -9.43
CA GLU A 469 -1.91 -14.69 -9.34
C GLU A 469 -0.75 -14.18 -10.20
N GLY A 470 0.30 -15.00 -10.38
CA GLY A 470 1.43 -14.69 -11.27
C GLY A 470 1.21 -15.11 -12.74
N GLY A 471 0.11 -15.80 -13.05
CA GLY A 471 -0.16 -16.33 -14.38
C GLY A 471 -0.71 -15.27 -15.34
N THR A 472 -0.16 -15.17 -16.54
CA THR A 472 -0.67 -14.26 -17.59
C THR A 472 -1.84 -14.83 -18.39
N MET A 473 -2.07 -16.15 -18.29
CA MET A 473 -3.23 -16.83 -18.85
C MET A 473 -3.56 -18.06 -18.00
N LEU A 474 -4.82 -18.18 -17.58
CA LEU A 474 -5.26 -19.28 -16.73
C LEU A 474 -6.08 -20.32 -17.51
N PRO A 475 -6.15 -21.57 -17.02
CA PRO A 475 -7.02 -22.61 -17.59
C PRO A 475 -8.51 -22.25 -17.57
N THR A 476 -8.92 -21.23 -16.81
CA THR A 476 -10.29 -20.70 -16.80
C THR A 476 -10.76 -20.22 -18.17
N LYS A 477 -9.86 -19.97 -19.13
CA LYS A 477 -10.23 -19.80 -20.54
C LYS A 477 -11.10 -20.95 -21.07
N PHE A 478 -10.81 -22.19 -20.67
CA PHE A 478 -11.62 -23.34 -21.05
C PHE A 478 -12.98 -23.33 -20.34
N MET A 479 -13.01 -22.92 -19.07
CA MET A 479 -14.25 -22.75 -18.30
C MET A 479 -15.17 -21.69 -18.92
N GLU A 480 -14.64 -20.53 -19.30
CA GLU A 480 -15.38 -19.48 -20.03
C GLU A 480 -15.96 -20.02 -21.35
N ALA A 481 -15.18 -20.80 -22.12
CA ALA A 481 -15.66 -21.43 -23.34
C ALA A 481 -16.79 -22.44 -23.09
N GLN A 482 -16.74 -23.19 -21.99
CA GLN A 482 -17.83 -24.08 -21.58
C GLN A 482 -19.08 -23.26 -21.24
N MET A 483 -18.93 -22.20 -20.43
CA MET A 483 -20.02 -21.31 -20.02
C MET A 483 -20.71 -20.66 -21.24
N ASP A 484 -19.93 -20.17 -22.20
CA ASP A 484 -20.50 -19.65 -23.45
C ASP A 484 -21.23 -20.75 -24.25
N LEU A 485 -20.65 -21.96 -24.36
CA LEU A 485 -21.26 -23.06 -25.11
C LEU A 485 -22.62 -23.50 -24.56
N PHE A 486 -22.76 -23.68 -23.23
CA PHE A 486 -24.03 -24.16 -22.65
C PHE A 486 -25.00 -23.03 -22.27
N GLY A 487 -24.51 -21.81 -22.05
CA GLY A 487 -25.27 -20.72 -21.43
C GLY A 487 -25.28 -19.40 -22.19
N ALA A 488 -24.55 -19.29 -23.32
CA ALA A 488 -24.40 -18.04 -24.08
C ALA A 488 -23.96 -16.85 -23.20
N HIS A 489 -23.05 -17.12 -22.26
CA HIS A 489 -22.54 -16.13 -21.30
C HIS A 489 -21.61 -15.06 -21.90
N ALA A 490 -21.23 -15.20 -23.18
CA ALA A 490 -20.20 -14.41 -23.86
C ALA A 490 -18.81 -14.56 -23.21
N TYR A 491 -17.77 -14.09 -23.90
CA TYR A 491 -16.40 -14.08 -23.39
C TYR A 491 -15.61 -12.94 -24.02
N TYR A 492 -14.57 -12.50 -23.31
CA TYR A 492 -13.61 -11.51 -23.79
C TYR A 492 -12.47 -12.15 -24.59
N LYS A 493 -11.97 -11.42 -25.59
CA LYS A 493 -10.93 -11.89 -26.52
C LYS A 493 -9.56 -11.31 -26.18
N PRO A 494 -8.49 -12.10 -26.31
CA PRO A 494 -7.14 -11.61 -26.09
C PRO A 494 -6.77 -10.52 -27.11
N GLY A 495 -6.08 -9.49 -26.65
CA GLY A 495 -5.59 -8.37 -27.47
C GLY A 495 -6.65 -7.38 -27.96
N VAL A 496 -7.91 -7.50 -27.52
CA VAL A 496 -8.97 -6.53 -27.87
C VAL A 496 -9.00 -5.41 -26.83
N PRO A 497 -8.76 -4.13 -27.22
CA PRO A 497 -8.78 -3.01 -26.29
C PRO A 497 -10.11 -2.90 -25.54
N GLY A 498 -10.04 -2.80 -24.20
CA GLY A 498 -11.21 -2.76 -23.33
C GLY A 498 -11.70 -4.13 -22.85
N GLU A 499 -11.37 -5.22 -23.56
CA GLU A 499 -11.65 -6.60 -23.15
C GLU A 499 -10.42 -7.25 -22.49
N ASP A 500 -9.24 -7.05 -23.09
CA ASP A 500 -7.95 -7.50 -22.57
C ASP A 500 -7.03 -6.27 -22.43
N PRO A 501 -6.59 -5.92 -21.20
CA PRO A 501 -5.65 -4.82 -21.01
C PRO A 501 -4.26 -5.10 -21.61
N GLY A 502 -3.97 -6.35 -22.01
CA GLY A 502 -2.70 -6.78 -22.59
C GLY A 502 -1.54 -6.72 -21.59
N PRO A 503 -0.33 -7.15 -21.99
CA PRO A 503 0.87 -6.91 -21.20
C PRO A 503 1.11 -5.39 -21.10
N ARG A 504 1.39 -4.87 -19.90
CA ARG A 504 1.73 -3.44 -19.68
C ARG A 504 2.87 -3.06 -20.63
N ARG A 505 2.55 -2.38 -21.74
CA ARG A 505 3.56 -1.80 -22.63
C ARG A 505 3.92 -0.43 -22.08
N PRO A 506 5.15 -0.23 -21.57
CA PRO A 506 5.55 1.08 -21.04
C PRO A 506 5.46 2.16 -22.11
N VAL A 507 4.96 3.33 -21.74
CA VAL A 507 4.86 4.50 -22.62
C VAL A 507 6.27 5.07 -22.78
N ARG A 508 6.89 4.91 -23.96
CA ARG A 508 8.31 5.28 -24.15
C ARG A 508 8.55 6.72 -24.61
N ILE A 509 7.58 7.29 -25.32
CA ILE A 509 7.69 8.62 -25.93
C ILE A 509 6.69 9.55 -25.25
N ALA A 510 7.11 10.78 -24.98
CA ALA A 510 6.21 11.84 -24.52
C ALA A 510 6.34 13.12 -25.34
N VAL A 511 5.26 13.89 -25.38
CA VAL A 511 5.22 15.25 -25.92
C VAL A 511 4.93 16.23 -24.79
N ILE A 512 5.78 17.25 -24.66
CA ILE A 512 5.53 18.40 -23.78
C ILE A 512 5.20 19.60 -24.65
N GLY A 513 3.99 20.14 -24.54
CA GLY A 513 3.53 21.22 -25.41
C GLY A 513 2.38 22.05 -24.84
N GLY A 514 1.81 22.90 -25.69
CA GLY A 514 0.57 23.63 -25.39
C GLY A 514 -0.67 22.76 -25.64
N THR A 515 -1.79 23.10 -25.01
CA THR A 515 -3.05 22.35 -25.07
C THR A 515 -3.58 22.12 -26.49
N GLY A 516 -3.23 23.00 -27.44
CA GLY A 516 -3.55 22.83 -28.86
C GLY A 516 -2.93 21.58 -29.51
N LEU A 517 -2.00 20.86 -28.86
CA LEU A 517 -1.35 19.66 -29.39
C LEU A 517 -1.86 18.34 -28.77
N SER A 518 -2.86 18.37 -27.88
CA SER A 518 -3.42 17.15 -27.27
C SER A 518 -4.29 16.33 -28.24
N GLU A 519 -4.80 16.96 -29.30
CA GLU A 519 -5.59 16.32 -30.34
C GLU A 519 -4.75 16.17 -31.62
N LEU A 520 -4.08 15.03 -31.76
CA LEU A 520 -3.26 14.69 -32.92
C LEU A 520 -4.05 13.81 -33.91
N PRO A 521 -4.07 14.14 -35.21
CA PRO A 521 -4.65 13.27 -36.21
C PRO A 521 -4.01 11.87 -36.20
N GLY A 522 -4.81 10.81 -36.21
CA GLY A 522 -4.30 9.43 -36.18
C GLY A 522 -3.84 8.95 -34.80
N PHE A 523 -4.15 9.69 -33.74
CA PHE A 523 -3.93 9.32 -32.35
C PHE A 523 -5.27 9.29 -31.59
N THR A 524 -5.48 8.26 -30.78
CA THR A 524 -6.70 8.09 -29.98
C THR A 524 -6.36 8.16 -28.50
N GLN A 525 -7.02 9.04 -27.76
CA GLN A 525 -6.88 9.09 -26.30
C GLN A 525 -7.46 7.83 -25.66
N VAL A 526 -6.67 7.18 -24.81
CA VAL A 526 -7.06 5.94 -24.11
C VAL A 526 -7.02 6.05 -22.59
N ALA A 527 -6.28 7.01 -22.04
CA ALA A 527 -6.24 7.26 -20.60
C ALA A 527 -5.84 8.69 -20.26
N SER A 528 -6.09 9.09 -19.01
CA SER A 528 -5.59 10.33 -18.40
C SER A 528 -5.08 9.99 -17.00
N LEU A 529 -3.81 10.26 -16.73
CA LEU A 529 -3.12 9.85 -15.52
C LEU A 529 -2.85 11.05 -14.61
N ASN A 530 -3.29 10.96 -13.35
CA ASN A 530 -2.95 11.91 -12.29
C ASN A 530 -1.82 11.32 -11.44
N VAL A 531 -0.57 11.59 -11.83
CA VAL A 531 0.62 11.05 -11.14
C VAL A 531 1.05 12.00 -10.03
N SER A 532 1.10 11.51 -8.79
CA SER A 532 1.70 12.23 -7.67
C SER A 532 3.21 11.96 -7.63
N THR A 533 4.03 13.00 -7.43
CA THR A 533 5.49 12.86 -7.35
C THR A 533 6.03 13.44 -6.04
N PRO A 534 7.22 13.00 -5.57
CA PRO A 534 7.88 13.61 -4.41
C PRO A 534 8.22 15.10 -4.57
N TRP A 535 8.11 15.65 -5.79
CA TRP A 535 8.35 17.06 -6.10
C TRP A 535 7.05 17.85 -6.32
N GLY A 536 5.90 17.28 -5.96
CA GLY A 536 4.58 17.87 -6.14
C GLY A 536 3.82 17.33 -7.35
N ASN A 537 2.76 18.03 -7.73
CA ASN A 537 1.92 17.64 -8.85
C ASN A 537 2.47 18.14 -10.20
N PRO A 538 2.36 17.34 -11.27
CA PRO A 538 2.60 17.82 -12.63
C PRO A 538 1.68 18.98 -13.00
N SER A 539 2.10 19.76 -13.99
CA SER A 539 1.36 20.90 -14.55
C SER A 539 -0.04 20.55 -15.09
N SER A 540 -0.26 19.30 -15.50
CA SER A 540 -1.55 18.77 -15.95
C SER A 540 -1.60 17.25 -15.82
N PRO A 541 -2.80 16.63 -15.86
CA PRO A 541 -2.92 15.19 -16.06
C PRO A 541 -2.20 14.75 -17.33
N ILE A 542 -1.49 13.62 -17.27
CA ILE A 542 -0.79 13.06 -18.43
C ILE A 542 -1.79 12.30 -19.30
N THR A 543 -2.01 12.77 -20.51
CA THR A 543 -2.90 12.11 -21.47
C THR A 543 -2.13 11.01 -22.20
N ILE A 544 -2.69 9.80 -22.27
CA ILE A 544 -2.10 8.70 -23.05
C ILE A 544 -2.85 8.56 -24.36
N LEU A 545 -2.11 8.64 -25.46
CA LEU A 545 -2.59 8.50 -26.81
C LEU A 545 -2.05 7.21 -27.44
N HIS A 546 -2.87 6.48 -28.17
CA HIS A 546 -2.46 5.36 -29.01
C HIS A 546 -2.37 5.79 -30.47
N HIS A 547 -1.29 5.36 -31.13
CA HIS A 547 -1.08 5.54 -32.55
C HIS A 547 -0.68 4.23 -33.20
N GLN A 548 -1.27 3.93 -34.35
CA GLN A 548 -0.87 2.80 -35.19
C GLN A 548 0.24 3.26 -36.13
N CYS A 549 1.47 2.83 -35.84
CA CYS A 549 2.64 3.24 -36.60
C CYS A 549 2.55 2.76 -38.05
N SER A 550 2.78 3.67 -39.01
CA SER A 550 2.67 3.37 -40.45
C SER A 550 3.73 2.39 -40.93
N HIS A 551 4.92 2.41 -40.31
CA HIS A 551 6.08 1.60 -40.71
C HIS A 551 5.99 0.12 -40.31
N ASN A 552 5.36 -0.20 -39.17
CA ASN A 552 5.34 -1.56 -38.62
C ASN A 552 3.94 -2.05 -38.20
N GLN A 553 2.91 -1.22 -38.34
CA GLN A 553 1.51 -1.51 -37.98
C GLN A 553 1.30 -1.84 -36.49
N GLN A 554 2.28 -1.53 -35.63
CA GLN A 554 2.15 -1.71 -34.18
C GLN A 554 1.47 -0.50 -33.54
N THR A 555 0.61 -0.77 -32.56
CA THR A 555 0.09 0.28 -31.68
C THR A 555 1.15 0.69 -30.68
N VAL A 556 1.50 1.98 -30.69
CA VAL A 556 2.44 2.62 -29.77
C VAL A 556 1.69 3.62 -28.90
N ALA A 557 2.02 3.62 -27.61
CA ALA A 557 1.50 4.59 -26.65
C ALA A 557 2.44 5.80 -26.53
N VAL A 558 1.87 7.00 -26.57
CA VAL A 558 2.56 8.29 -26.42
C VAL A 558 1.91 9.08 -25.29
N ALA A 559 2.72 9.61 -24.38
CA ALA A 559 2.26 10.49 -23.31
C ALA A 559 2.21 11.94 -23.80
N PHE A 560 1.22 12.70 -23.33
CA PHE A 560 1.11 14.13 -23.59
C PHE A 560 0.94 14.89 -22.28
N LEU A 561 1.74 15.95 -22.09
CA LEU A 561 1.71 16.81 -20.90
C LEU A 561 1.65 18.29 -21.32
N SER A 562 0.66 19.01 -20.79
CA SER A 562 0.48 20.44 -21.05
C SER A 562 1.35 21.28 -20.12
N ARG A 563 2.40 21.91 -20.64
CA ARG A 563 3.43 22.60 -19.85
C ARG A 563 2.86 23.67 -18.91
N HIS A 564 1.93 24.48 -19.42
CA HIS A 564 1.34 25.62 -18.70
C HIS A 564 -0.01 25.28 -18.06
N GLY A 565 -0.33 23.99 -17.93
CA GLY A 565 -1.63 23.50 -17.49
C GLY A 565 -2.71 23.53 -18.58
N LEU A 566 -3.85 22.90 -18.29
CA LEU A 566 -4.95 22.69 -19.24
C LEU A 566 -5.64 23.99 -19.71
N HIS A 567 -5.48 25.07 -18.95
CA HIS A 567 -6.07 26.37 -19.23
C HIS A 567 -5.00 27.45 -19.41
N HIS A 568 -3.74 27.05 -19.62
CA HIS A 568 -2.59 27.97 -19.71
C HIS A 568 -2.45 28.86 -18.46
N GLN A 569 -2.79 28.32 -17.29
CA GLN A 569 -2.86 29.07 -16.04
C GLN A 569 -1.54 29.17 -15.28
N ILE A 570 -0.49 28.46 -15.70
CA ILE A 570 0.82 28.42 -15.03
C ILE A 570 1.82 29.31 -15.77
N ALA A 571 2.38 30.33 -15.12
CA ALA A 571 3.39 31.18 -15.74
C ALA A 571 4.71 30.43 -15.99
N PRO A 572 5.57 30.87 -16.94
CA PRO A 572 6.82 30.16 -17.25
C PRO A 572 7.76 29.87 -16.06
N HIS A 573 7.81 30.77 -15.07
CA HIS A 573 8.63 30.59 -13.87
C HIS A 573 7.98 29.71 -12.80
N GLU A 574 6.69 29.40 -12.93
CA GLU A 574 5.92 28.57 -12.01
C GLU A 574 5.77 27.12 -12.49
N VAL A 575 6.26 26.80 -13.70
CA VAL A 575 6.16 25.46 -14.27
C VAL A 575 6.83 24.43 -13.35
N PRO A 576 6.10 23.40 -12.85
CA PRO A 576 6.62 22.41 -11.92
C PRO A 576 7.44 21.34 -12.66
N ALA A 577 8.56 21.74 -13.25
CA ALA A 577 9.32 20.89 -14.17
C ALA A 577 9.84 19.59 -13.55
N ARG A 578 10.23 19.61 -12.26
CA ARG A 578 10.64 18.38 -11.54
C ARG A 578 9.51 17.37 -11.49
N ALA A 579 8.30 17.79 -11.13
CA ALA A 579 7.13 16.93 -11.09
C ALA A 579 6.76 16.44 -12.51
N ASN A 580 6.81 17.32 -13.52
CA ASN A 580 6.55 16.93 -14.91
C ASN A 580 7.49 15.81 -15.39
N ILE A 581 8.80 16.01 -15.27
CA ILE A 581 9.79 15.04 -15.76
C ILE A 581 9.78 13.75 -14.93
N ALA A 582 9.66 13.86 -13.60
CA ALA A 582 9.57 12.70 -12.72
C ALA A 582 8.33 11.83 -13.02
N ALA A 583 7.17 12.45 -13.25
CA ALA A 583 5.95 11.74 -13.60
C ALA A 583 6.03 11.06 -14.97
N LEU A 584 6.64 11.71 -15.98
CA LEU A 584 6.87 11.06 -17.27
C LEU A 584 7.84 9.88 -17.14
N ARG A 585 8.91 10.04 -16.36
CA ARG A 585 9.89 8.96 -16.11
C ARG A 585 9.23 7.74 -15.47
N SER A 586 8.36 7.93 -14.48
CA SER A 586 7.74 6.85 -13.71
C SER A 586 6.76 6.01 -14.53
N ILE A 587 6.14 6.57 -15.57
CA ILE A 587 5.28 5.81 -16.50
C ILE A 587 6.07 5.14 -17.65
N GLY A 588 7.41 5.23 -17.62
CA GLY A 588 8.31 4.52 -18.52
C GLY A 588 8.88 5.34 -19.68
N VAL A 589 8.63 6.66 -19.72
CA VAL A 589 9.12 7.55 -20.78
C VAL A 589 10.64 7.63 -20.75
N ARG A 590 11.24 7.53 -21.92
CA ARG A 590 12.69 7.64 -22.15
C ARG A 590 13.04 8.63 -23.27
N THR A 591 12.06 9.10 -24.02
CA THR A 591 12.24 10.13 -25.05
C THR A 591 11.14 11.20 -24.95
N ILE A 592 11.53 12.48 -24.97
CA ILE A 592 10.63 13.64 -24.94
C ILE A 592 10.84 14.49 -26.19
N ILE A 593 9.73 14.81 -26.87
CA ILE A 593 9.65 15.86 -27.88
C ILE A 593 8.93 17.06 -27.27
N ALA A 594 9.64 18.17 -27.08
CA ALA A 594 9.09 19.38 -26.49
C ALA A 594 8.82 20.45 -27.55
N PHE A 595 7.67 21.13 -27.49
CA PHE A 595 7.37 22.27 -28.35
C PHE A 595 7.46 23.57 -27.56
N SER A 596 7.97 24.64 -28.17
CA SER A 596 7.99 25.97 -27.55
C SER A 596 7.76 27.07 -28.58
N ALA A 597 6.94 28.06 -28.24
CA ALA A 597 6.87 29.31 -28.99
C ALA A 597 8.08 30.18 -28.63
N VAL A 598 8.72 30.79 -29.63
CA VAL A 598 9.97 31.52 -29.47
C VAL A 598 9.97 32.83 -30.25
N GLY A 599 10.66 33.83 -29.71
CA GLY A 599 11.06 35.01 -30.47
C GLY A 599 12.30 34.69 -31.30
N SER A 600 12.35 35.18 -32.54
CA SER A 600 13.52 35.05 -33.40
C SER A 600 14.55 36.14 -33.06
N LEU A 601 15.80 35.72 -32.89
CA LEU A 601 16.94 36.60 -32.74
C LEU A 601 17.74 36.72 -34.04
N GLN A 602 17.24 36.25 -35.18
CA GLN A 602 17.93 36.32 -36.48
C GLN A 602 16.95 36.70 -37.59
N GLU A 603 17.41 37.46 -38.59
CA GLU A 603 16.52 37.95 -39.65
C GLU A 603 16.02 36.81 -40.55
N GLU A 604 16.87 35.81 -40.76
CA GLU A 604 16.59 34.64 -41.59
C GLU A 604 15.61 33.64 -40.99
N ILE A 605 15.38 33.68 -39.66
CA ILE A 605 14.38 32.85 -38.97
C ILE A 605 13.11 33.68 -38.85
N LYS A 606 12.20 33.49 -39.80
CA LYS A 606 11.01 34.33 -39.93
C LYS A 606 9.89 33.81 -39.02
N PRO A 607 8.95 34.68 -38.58
CA PRO A 607 7.73 34.22 -37.93
C PRO A 607 7.04 33.14 -38.78
N ARG A 608 6.66 32.04 -38.11
CA ARG A 608 6.14 30.76 -38.64
C ARG A 608 7.19 29.72 -39.05
N ASP A 609 8.47 30.05 -39.04
CA ASP A 609 9.53 29.06 -39.20
C ASP A 609 9.65 28.17 -37.95
N PHE A 610 10.26 27.00 -38.17
CA PHE A 610 10.57 26.03 -37.13
C PHE A 610 12.09 25.95 -36.97
N VAL A 611 12.56 25.74 -35.74
CA VAL A 611 13.99 25.57 -35.44
C VAL A 611 14.18 24.33 -34.59
N VAL A 612 15.16 23.50 -34.93
CA VAL A 612 15.61 22.36 -34.12
C VAL A 612 16.90 22.78 -33.41
N PRO A 613 16.83 23.36 -32.19
CA PRO A 613 18.03 23.80 -31.50
C PRO A 613 18.90 22.60 -31.10
N ASP A 614 20.22 22.82 -31.15
CA ASP A 614 21.27 21.90 -30.71
C ASP A 614 22.02 22.42 -29.47
N GLN A 615 21.88 23.71 -29.15
CA GLN A 615 22.50 24.35 -27.98
C GLN A 615 21.55 25.30 -27.25
N VAL A 616 21.81 25.55 -25.97
CA VAL A 616 21.02 26.48 -25.14
C VAL A 616 21.91 27.34 -24.25
N ILE A 617 21.57 28.62 -24.10
CA ILE A 617 22.17 29.54 -23.13
C ILE A 617 21.14 29.82 -22.03
N ASP A 618 21.53 29.54 -20.79
CA ASP A 618 20.69 29.75 -19.61
C ASP A 618 20.80 31.21 -19.10
N ARG A 619 19.70 31.94 -19.18
CA ARG A 619 19.52 33.28 -18.60
C ARG A 619 18.39 33.32 -17.58
N THR A 620 18.03 32.17 -17.01
CA THR A 620 17.10 32.10 -15.87
C THR A 620 17.79 32.57 -14.59
N LYS A 621 17.02 33.02 -13.59
CA LYS A 621 17.54 33.66 -12.36
C LYS A 621 17.77 32.68 -11.20
N GLY A 622 17.74 31.38 -11.46
CA GLY A 622 17.93 30.34 -10.43
C GLY A 622 16.77 30.20 -9.44
N ILE A 623 15.64 30.88 -9.67
CA ILE A 623 14.42 30.76 -8.84
C ILE A 623 13.65 29.46 -9.11
N ARG A 624 13.89 28.85 -10.28
CA ARG A 624 13.25 27.61 -10.71
C ARG A 624 14.09 26.41 -10.27
N PRO A 625 13.51 25.41 -9.59
CA PRO A 625 14.25 24.19 -9.30
C PRO A 625 14.71 23.48 -10.58
N PHE A 626 16.00 23.18 -10.69
CA PHE A 626 16.62 22.68 -11.92
C PHE A 626 17.36 21.34 -11.77
N THR A 627 17.32 20.72 -10.59
CA THR A 627 17.96 19.43 -10.32
C THR A 627 17.11 18.52 -9.43
N PHE A 628 17.24 17.22 -9.63
CA PHE A 628 16.80 16.15 -8.74
C PHE A 628 17.85 15.82 -7.66
N PHE A 629 19.12 16.19 -7.88
CA PHE A 629 20.25 15.88 -7.01
C PHE A 629 20.55 17.06 -6.07
N GLU A 630 19.78 17.13 -4.98
CA GLU A 630 19.97 18.07 -3.89
C GLU A 630 19.70 17.39 -2.53
N GLY A 631 19.71 18.14 -1.42
CA GLY A 631 19.32 17.59 -0.11
C GLY A 631 20.24 16.48 0.42
N GLY A 632 21.53 16.54 0.08
CA GLY A 632 22.53 15.54 0.51
C GLY A 632 22.86 14.47 -0.52
N VAL A 633 22.38 14.60 -1.77
CA VAL A 633 22.84 13.78 -2.92
C VAL A 633 23.47 14.71 -3.94
N VAL A 634 24.78 14.56 -4.19
CA VAL A 634 25.49 15.34 -5.19
C VAL A 634 25.78 14.48 -6.41
N ALA A 635 25.35 14.95 -7.58
CA ALA A 635 25.72 14.39 -8.88
C ALA A 635 26.25 15.48 -9.81
N HIS A 636 27.31 15.16 -10.56
CA HIS A 636 27.82 15.97 -11.66
C HIS A 636 27.41 15.32 -12.98
N VAL A 637 26.29 15.78 -13.54
CA VAL A 637 25.70 15.22 -14.76
C VAL A 637 26.21 15.97 -15.99
N PRO A 638 26.79 15.28 -16.99
CA PRO A 638 27.21 15.90 -18.24
C PRO A 638 26.03 16.54 -18.99
N PHE A 639 26.17 17.82 -19.35
CA PHE A 639 25.11 18.59 -20.03
C PHE A 639 25.65 19.45 -21.20
N GLY A 640 26.81 19.09 -21.75
CA GLY A 640 27.42 19.83 -22.88
C GLY A 640 26.57 19.84 -24.14
N ASP A 641 25.74 18.80 -24.33
CA ASP A 641 24.76 18.68 -25.41
C ASP A 641 23.35 18.58 -24.79
N PRO A 642 22.62 19.71 -24.67
CA PRO A 642 21.32 19.79 -24.01
C PRO A 642 20.21 19.01 -24.74
N PHE A 643 20.36 18.86 -26.06
CA PHE A 643 19.40 18.20 -26.93
C PHE A 643 20.00 16.94 -27.54
N ASP A 644 19.15 15.93 -27.78
CA ASP A 644 19.60 14.62 -28.26
C ASP A 644 19.80 14.59 -29.77
N GLU A 645 21.04 14.43 -30.23
CA GLU A 645 21.37 14.46 -31.67
C GLU A 645 20.70 13.33 -32.47
N GLY A 646 20.49 12.16 -31.86
CA GLY A 646 19.80 11.05 -32.53
C GLY A 646 18.34 11.38 -32.80
N VAL A 647 17.65 11.89 -31.76
CA VAL A 647 16.26 12.36 -31.89
C VAL A 647 16.18 13.58 -32.82
N ALA A 648 17.14 14.51 -32.75
CA ALA A 648 17.20 15.68 -33.62
C ALA A 648 17.28 15.30 -35.11
N LYS A 649 18.01 14.24 -35.46
CA LYS A 649 18.10 13.75 -36.84
C LYS A 649 16.76 13.22 -37.35
N VAL A 650 16.04 12.47 -36.50
CA VAL A 650 14.68 12.00 -36.82
C VAL A 650 13.74 13.20 -37.03
N VAL A 651 13.79 14.19 -36.13
CA VAL A 651 13.00 15.42 -36.26
C VAL A 651 13.30 16.15 -37.57
N ARG A 652 14.58 16.36 -37.90
CA ARG A 652 15.00 17.03 -39.14
C ARG A 652 14.56 16.27 -40.39
N ALA A 653 14.69 14.94 -40.39
CA ALA A 653 14.24 14.10 -41.51
C ALA A 653 12.73 14.25 -41.76
N CYS A 654 11.93 14.51 -40.73
CA CYS A 654 10.49 14.73 -40.82
C CYS A 654 10.09 16.14 -41.31
N GLY A 655 11.05 17.03 -41.57
CA GLY A 655 10.77 18.42 -41.98
C GLY A 655 9.95 18.56 -43.26
N HIS A 656 9.99 17.55 -44.13
CA HIS A 656 9.17 17.46 -45.34
C HIS A 656 7.65 17.46 -45.07
N SER A 657 7.21 17.22 -43.83
CA SER A 657 5.80 17.27 -43.42
C SER A 657 5.26 18.68 -43.17
N LEU A 658 6.12 19.71 -43.15
CA LEU A 658 5.71 21.11 -43.04
C LEU A 658 5.18 21.60 -44.39
N GLU A 659 4.00 22.25 -44.38
CA GLU A 659 3.36 22.81 -45.58
C GLU A 659 3.21 24.33 -45.49
N GLY A 660 3.12 25.02 -46.63
CA GLY A 660 2.87 26.46 -46.73
C GLY A 660 4.02 27.21 -47.41
N GLU A 661 3.66 28.23 -48.19
CA GLU A 661 4.64 29.01 -48.95
C GLU A 661 5.58 29.77 -47.99
N GLY A 662 6.88 29.45 -48.07
CA GLY A 662 7.93 30.14 -47.34
C GLY A 662 8.15 29.73 -45.88
N VAL A 663 7.56 28.63 -45.40
CA VAL A 663 7.87 28.06 -44.07
C VAL A 663 9.16 27.23 -44.17
N VAL A 664 10.13 27.53 -43.31
CA VAL A 664 11.44 26.86 -43.29
C VAL A 664 11.66 26.12 -41.97
N LEU A 665 12.23 24.91 -42.03
CA LEU A 665 12.82 24.23 -40.88
C LEU A 665 14.32 24.55 -40.85
N HIS A 666 14.75 25.21 -39.78
CA HIS A 666 16.16 25.49 -39.52
C HIS A 666 16.75 24.34 -38.69
N ASP A 667 17.73 23.66 -39.27
CA ASP A 667 18.28 22.40 -38.74
C ASP A 667 19.06 22.53 -37.43
N ARG A 668 19.51 23.74 -37.08
CA ARG A 668 20.32 24.03 -35.90
C ARG A 668 20.02 25.43 -35.38
N GLY A 669 20.40 25.68 -34.13
CA GLY A 669 20.26 26.99 -33.53
C GLY A 669 20.60 27.00 -32.04
N THR A 670 21.10 28.14 -31.56
CA THR A 670 21.34 28.36 -30.13
C THR A 670 20.13 29.04 -29.51
N LEU A 671 19.42 28.33 -28.63
CA LEU A 671 18.26 28.85 -27.91
C LEU A 671 18.71 29.65 -26.69
N ILE A 672 18.17 30.84 -26.49
CA ILE A 672 18.30 31.59 -25.24
C ILE A 672 17.09 31.28 -24.37
N CYS A 673 17.29 30.78 -23.15
CA CYS A 673 16.20 30.61 -22.18
C CYS A 673 16.28 31.71 -21.13
N MET A 674 15.40 32.71 -21.21
CA MET A 674 15.32 33.82 -20.26
C MET A 674 14.28 33.59 -19.18
N GLU A 675 14.35 34.39 -18.11
CA GLU A 675 13.34 34.41 -17.07
C GLU A 675 12.07 35.14 -17.55
N GLY A 676 10.92 34.45 -17.53
CA GLY A 676 9.61 35.04 -17.80
C GLY A 676 8.96 35.64 -16.54
N PRO A 677 7.80 36.33 -16.66
CA PRO A 677 6.91 36.32 -17.83
C PRO A 677 7.10 37.51 -18.79
N GLN A 678 7.92 38.51 -18.48
CA GLN A 678 8.12 39.65 -19.37
C GLN A 678 8.92 39.26 -20.61
N PHE A 679 8.58 39.86 -21.76
CA PHE A 679 9.41 39.81 -22.96
C PHE A 679 10.72 40.58 -22.75
N SER A 680 11.72 40.29 -23.59
CA SER A 680 13.01 40.97 -23.58
C SER A 680 12.88 42.48 -23.70
N THR A 681 13.75 43.23 -23.04
CA THR A 681 14.05 44.58 -23.49
C THR A 681 14.80 44.54 -24.83
N ARG A 682 14.71 45.60 -25.63
CA ARG A 682 15.53 45.75 -26.86
C ARG A 682 17.02 45.54 -26.63
N ALA A 683 17.52 46.00 -25.48
CA ALA A 683 18.93 45.88 -25.13
C ALA A 683 19.32 44.41 -24.89
N GLU A 684 18.48 43.64 -24.21
CA GLU A 684 18.65 42.20 -24.03
C GLU A 684 18.60 41.45 -25.36
N SER A 685 17.63 41.75 -26.23
CA SER A 685 17.55 41.14 -27.56
C SER A 685 18.83 41.42 -28.37
N LYS A 686 19.30 42.67 -28.42
CA LYS A 686 20.54 43.05 -29.12
C LYS A 686 21.78 42.38 -28.50
N LEU A 687 21.83 42.23 -27.17
CA LEU A 687 22.91 41.52 -26.47
C LEU A 687 22.92 40.02 -26.84
N TYR A 688 21.78 39.34 -26.76
CA TYR A 688 21.69 37.91 -27.06
C TYR A 688 21.99 37.59 -28.52
N ARG A 689 21.62 38.48 -29.43
CA ARG A 689 22.06 38.44 -30.83
C ARG A 689 23.57 38.48 -30.96
N SER A 690 24.24 39.38 -30.22
CA SER A 690 25.71 39.50 -30.24
C SER A 690 26.42 38.24 -29.72
N TRP A 691 25.73 37.40 -28.93
CA TRP A 691 26.23 36.10 -28.47
C TRP A 691 25.99 34.97 -29.47
N GLY A 692 25.35 35.24 -30.61
CA GLY A 692 24.98 34.22 -31.59
C GLY A 692 23.69 33.47 -31.26
N GLY A 693 22.85 33.99 -30.36
CA GLY A 693 21.52 33.41 -30.11
C GLY A 693 20.67 33.40 -31.38
N SER A 694 20.04 32.27 -31.68
CA SER A 694 19.17 32.08 -32.85
C SER A 694 17.70 32.40 -32.52
N VAL A 695 17.24 31.92 -31.37
CA VAL A 695 15.86 32.07 -30.89
C VAL A 695 15.84 32.24 -29.37
N ILE A 696 14.76 32.79 -28.81
CA ILE A 696 14.62 33.02 -27.38
C ILE A 696 13.26 32.54 -26.84
N ASN A 697 13.28 31.88 -25.69
CA ASN A 697 12.08 31.44 -24.98
C ASN A 697 12.21 31.58 -23.46
N MET A 698 11.18 31.14 -22.74
CA MET A 698 11.12 31.21 -21.28
C MET A 698 10.91 29.84 -20.61
N SER A 699 11.00 28.72 -21.32
CA SER A 699 10.51 27.40 -20.83
C SER A 699 11.45 26.22 -21.04
N CYS A 700 12.49 26.32 -21.87
CA CYS A 700 13.38 25.18 -22.15
C CYS A 700 14.18 24.72 -20.92
N LEU A 701 14.59 25.67 -20.08
CA LEU A 701 15.27 25.40 -18.82
C LEU A 701 14.31 25.79 -17.69
N PRO A 702 14.00 24.85 -16.77
CA PRO A 702 14.78 23.67 -16.34
C PRO A 702 14.51 22.31 -17.04
N GLU A 703 13.56 22.18 -17.98
CA GLU A 703 13.14 20.87 -18.53
C GLU A 703 14.30 20.00 -19.08
N ALA A 704 15.17 20.57 -19.92
CA ALA A 704 16.24 19.81 -20.56
C ALA A 704 17.27 19.26 -19.54
N LYS A 705 17.60 20.04 -18.50
CA LYS A 705 18.51 19.61 -17.41
C LYS A 705 17.94 18.40 -16.67
N LEU A 706 16.68 18.50 -16.28
CA LEU A 706 15.99 17.44 -15.55
C LEU A 706 15.79 16.19 -16.41
N ALA A 707 15.51 16.34 -17.71
CA ALA A 707 15.43 15.20 -18.62
C ALA A 707 16.77 14.46 -18.70
N ARG A 708 17.90 15.19 -18.81
CA ARG A 708 19.24 14.58 -18.77
C ARG A 708 19.48 13.86 -17.45
N GLU A 709 19.16 14.48 -16.33
CA GLU A 709 19.29 13.87 -14.99
C GLU A 709 18.42 12.62 -14.80
N ALA A 710 17.27 12.53 -15.49
CA ALA A 710 16.38 11.37 -15.46
C ALA A 710 16.75 10.28 -16.50
N GLU A 711 17.84 10.46 -17.26
CA GLU A 711 18.24 9.63 -18.40
C GLU A 711 17.18 9.56 -19.51
N ILE A 712 16.60 10.71 -19.84
CA ILE A 712 15.61 10.86 -20.91
C ILE A 712 16.26 11.63 -22.07
N ALA A 713 16.15 11.09 -23.28
CA ALA A 713 16.51 11.80 -24.50
C ALA A 713 15.50 12.94 -24.70
N TYR A 714 15.99 14.18 -24.86
CA TYR A 714 15.15 15.37 -24.95
C TYR A 714 15.48 16.14 -26.22
N GLN A 715 14.46 16.44 -27.03
CA GLN A 715 14.60 17.34 -28.18
C GLN A 715 13.51 18.40 -28.14
N MET A 716 13.90 19.66 -28.30
CA MET A 716 12.96 20.77 -28.47
C MET A 716 12.73 21.07 -29.95
N ILE A 717 11.51 21.46 -30.29
CA ILE A 717 11.10 22.05 -31.56
C ILE A 717 10.59 23.45 -31.24
N CYS A 718 11.28 24.46 -31.76
CA CYS A 718 10.96 25.86 -31.55
C CYS A 718 10.12 26.38 -32.73
N MET A 719 9.06 27.12 -32.43
CA MET A 719 8.19 27.77 -33.42
C MET A 719 8.36 29.27 -33.31
N SER A 720 8.96 29.90 -34.32
CA SER A 720 9.13 31.35 -34.33
C SER A 720 7.76 32.02 -34.45
N THR A 721 7.45 32.91 -33.50
CA THR A 721 6.18 33.66 -33.49
C THR A 721 6.35 35.13 -33.84
N ASP A 722 7.57 35.66 -33.70
CA ASP A 722 7.91 37.08 -33.82
C ASP A 722 9.43 37.22 -33.91
N TYR A 723 9.94 38.44 -34.10
CA TYR A 723 11.38 38.74 -34.11
C TYR A 723 11.88 39.25 -32.74
N ASP A 724 11.26 38.83 -31.64
CA ASP A 724 11.53 39.40 -30.31
C ASP A 724 11.47 40.94 -30.37
N CYS A 725 12.17 41.64 -29.47
CA CYS A 725 12.09 43.10 -29.40
C CYS A 725 13.13 43.85 -30.24
N TRP A 726 14.02 43.20 -31.00
CA TRP A 726 15.15 43.88 -31.66
C TRP A 726 14.81 44.53 -33.01
N HIS A 727 13.78 44.04 -33.71
CA HIS A 727 13.53 44.40 -35.10
C HIS A 727 12.72 45.71 -35.19
N GLU A 728 13.38 46.77 -35.66
CA GLU A 728 12.88 48.16 -35.59
C GLU A 728 11.78 48.48 -36.62
N SER A 729 11.54 47.61 -37.62
CA SER A 729 10.53 47.82 -38.66
C SER A 729 9.23 47.02 -38.47
N THR A 730 9.12 46.24 -37.38
CA THR A 730 7.91 45.53 -36.96
C THR A 730 7.30 46.16 -35.72
N ALA A 731 5.98 46.01 -35.53
CA ALA A 731 5.32 46.42 -34.30
C ALA A 731 5.91 45.69 -33.08
N ASP A 732 5.83 46.31 -31.90
CA ASP A 732 6.25 45.69 -30.64
C ASP A 732 5.59 44.32 -30.42
N VAL A 733 6.31 43.41 -29.74
CA VAL A 733 5.78 42.09 -29.44
C VAL A 733 4.58 42.19 -28.50
N THR A 734 3.45 41.65 -28.94
CA THR A 734 2.22 41.57 -28.16
C THR A 734 1.76 40.11 -28.05
N VAL A 735 1.01 39.82 -26.99
CA VAL A 735 0.38 38.50 -26.81
C VAL A 735 -0.54 38.16 -28.00
N GLU A 736 -1.23 39.15 -28.56
CA GLU A 736 -2.10 38.97 -29.72
C GLU A 736 -1.33 38.47 -30.95
N MET A 737 -0.17 39.07 -31.26
CA MET A 737 0.69 38.63 -32.37
C MET A 737 1.21 37.21 -32.16
N VAL A 738 1.69 36.90 -30.96
CA VAL A 738 2.18 35.56 -30.60
C VAL A 738 1.07 34.53 -30.76
N MET A 739 -0.11 34.77 -30.19
CA MET A 739 -1.25 33.86 -30.26
C MET A 739 -1.78 33.69 -31.69
N GLY A 740 -1.78 34.76 -32.50
CA GLY A 740 -2.15 34.71 -33.91
C GLY A 740 -1.25 33.79 -34.74
N ASN A 741 0.07 33.96 -34.62
CA ASN A 741 1.04 33.11 -35.32
C ASN A 741 1.08 31.68 -34.76
N MET A 742 0.90 31.49 -33.45
CA MET A 742 0.75 30.14 -32.86
C MET A 742 -0.47 29.41 -33.42
N LYS A 743 -1.61 30.09 -33.59
CA LYS A 743 -2.81 29.49 -34.19
C LYS A 743 -2.57 29.10 -35.66
N ALA A 744 -1.86 29.93 -36.42
CA ALA A 744 -1.46 29.61 -37.79
C ALA A 744 -0.48 28.41 -37.84
N ASN A 745 0.46 28.34 -36.90
CA ASN A 745 1.44 27.26 -36.81
C ASN A 745 0.85 25.95 -36.25
N ALA A 746 -0.28 26.00 -35.53
CA ALA A 746 -0.84 24.84 -34.84
C ALA A 746 -1.12 23.66 -35.78
N ILE A 747 -1.58 23.92 -37.02
CA ILE A 747 -1.84 22.87 -38.01
C ILE A 747 -0.51 22.19 -38.42
N ASN A 748 0.50 22.98 -38.76
CA ASN A 748 1.83 22.47 -39.11
C ASN A 748 2.48 21.75 -37.93
N ALA A 749 2.37 22.28 -36.72
CA ALA A 749 2.90 21.65 -35.52
C ALA A 749 2.26 20.29 -35.25
N LYS A 750 0.93 20.15 -35.40
CA LYS A 750 0.22 18.86 -35.29
C LYS A 750 0.69 17.87 -36.35
N ARG A 751 0.81 18.31 -37.61
CA ARG A 751 1.28 17.43 -38.71
C ARG A 751 2.72 16.99 -38.48
N PHE A 752 3.58 17.93 -38.12
CA PHE A 752 4.99 17.68 -37.90
C PHE A 752 5.24 16.74 -36.73
N VAL A 753 4.61 16.99 -35.57
CA VAL A 753 4.74 16.07 -34.43
C VAL A 753 4.17 14.68 -34.75
N THR A 754 3.08 14.59 -35.52
CA THR A 754 2.52 13.31 -35.97
C THR A 754 3.56 12.52 -36.78
N ALA A 755 4.21 13.16 -37.75
CA ALA A 755 5.25 12.53 -38.56
C ALA A 755 6.47 12.11 -37.73
N VAL A 756 6.90 12.97 -36.80
CA VAL A 756 8.03 12.66 -35.89
C VAL A 756 7.71 11.48 -34.98
N LEU A 757 6.52 11.44 -34.38
CA LEU A 757 6.11 10.35 -33.49
C LEU A 757 5.97 9.02 -34.24
N ASP A 758 5.47 9.05 -35.48
CA ASP A 758 5.36 7.86 -36.33
C ASP A 758 6.75 7.32 -36.73
N GLU A 759 7.69 8.19 -37.13
CA GLU A 759 9.06 7.76 -37.45
C GLU A 759 9.80 7.26 -36.20
N LEU A 760 9.65 7.91 -35.04
CA LEU A 760 10.22 7.42 -33.78
C LEU A 760 9.65 6.04 -33.39
N ALA A 761 8.41 5.74 -33.74
CA ALA A 761 7.78 4.45 -33.50
C ALA A 761 8.30 3.31 -34.42
N ALA A 762 9.07 3.64 -35.46
CA ALA A 762 9.68 2.64 -36.35
C ALA A 762 10.72 1.77 -35.62
N ASN A 763 10.79 0.48 -35.99
CA ASN A 763 11.65 -0.51 -35.31
C ASN A 763 13.13 -0.10 -35.29
N GLN A 764 13.61 0.56 -36.35
CA GLN A 764 14.99 1.05 -36.47
C GLN A 764 15.38 2.07 -35.39
N ASN A 765 14.40 2.77 -34.82
CA ASN A 765 14.59 3.78 -33.78
C ASN A 765 14.35 3.24 -32.36
N SER A 766 14.14 1.93 -32.18
CA SER A 766 13.78 1.34 -30.88
C SER A 766 14.81 1.59 -29.77
N GLU A 767 16.11 1.47 -30.08
CA GLU A 767 17.18 1.74 -29.10
C GLU A 767 17.26 3.23 -28.76
N LEU A 768 17.05 4.09 -29.76
CA LEU A 768 17.04 5.54 -29.61
C LEU A 768 15.88 5.98 -28.70
N VAL A 769 14.67 5.47 -28.95
CA VAL A 769 13.47 5.77 -28.14
C VAL A 769 13.61 5.32 -26.69
N GLN A 770 14.33 4.22 -26.45
CA GLN A 770 14.66 3.74 -25.11
C GLN A 770 15.80 4.52 -24.45
N ALA A 771 16.43 5.44 -25.18
CA ALA A 771 17.58 6.22 -24.75
C ALA A 771 18.71 5.34 -24.19
N LYS A 772 19.02 4.25 -24.92
CA LYS A 772 20.04 3.26 -24.52
C LYS A 772 21.44 3.86 -24.40
N HIS A 773 21.77 4.86 -25.21
CA HIS A 773 23.06 5.55 -25.20
C HIS A 773 23.31 6.40 -23.95
N ILE A 774 22.29 6.69 -23.14
CA ILE A 774 22.40 7.45 -21.88
C ILE A 774 21.94 6.65 -20.66
N GLU A 775 21.52 5.40 -20.85
CA GLU A 775 21.20 4.46 -19.78
C GLU A 775 22.44 4.19 -18.92
N GLY A 776 22.30 4.31 -17.60
CA GLY A 776 23.43 4.12 -16.69
C GLY A 776 24.30 5.37 -16.48
N SER A 777 24.08 6.46 -17.22
CA SER A 777 24.96 7.64 -17.19
C SER A 777 25.01 8.32 -15.81
N ILE A 778 23.94 8.24 -15.03
CA ILE A 778 23.86 8.84 -13.70
C ILE A 778 24.74 8.11 -12.67
N LYS A 779 24.96 6.80 -12.82
CA LYS A 779 25.83 6.03 -11.91
C LYS A 779 27.24 6.63 -11.83
N PHE A 780 27.74 7.14 -12.95
CA PHE A 780 29.07 7.72 -13.05
C PHE A 780 29.11 9.21 -12.68
N GLY A 781 27.95 9.87 -12.57
CA GLY A 781 27.84 11.26 -12.14
C GLY A 781 27.77 11.44 -10.61
N LEU A 782 27.39 10.40 -9.87
CA LEU A 782 27.23 10.49 -8.42
C LEU A 782 28.56 10.68 -7.70
N SER A 783 28.62 11.74 -6.88
CA SER A 783 29.77 12.06 -6.04
C SER A 783 29.55 11.67 -4.57
N THR A 784 28.31 11.74 -4.08
CA THR A 784 27.97 11.30 -2.73
C THR A 784 27.65 9.81 -2.72
N ALA A 785 28.38 9.03 -1.93
CA ALA A 785 28.09 7.60 -1.74
C ALA A 785 26.71 7.40 -1.07
N GLN A 786 25.96 6.40 -1.53
CA GLN A 786 24.58 6.09 -1.10
C GLN A 786 24.39 5.97 0.43
N PRO A 787 25.32 5.42 1.22
CA PRO A 787 25.19 5.37 2.69
C PRO A 787 25.07 6.75 3.34
N ASN A 788 25.58 7.80 2.68
CA ASN A 788 25.59 9.18 3.18
C ASN A 788 24.41 10.02 2.68
N TRP A 789 23.51 9.43 1.88
CA TRP A 789 22.31 10.12 1.44
C TRP A 789 21.34 10.30 2.61
N SER A 790 20.68 11.47 2.68
CA SER A 790 19.60 11.66 3.64
C SER A 790 18.45 10.68 3.36
N PRO A 791 17.65 10.29 4.37
CA PRO A 791 16.51 9.39 4.18
C PRO A 791 15.52 9.90 3.12
N GLU A 792 15.21 11.20 3.15
CA GLU A 792 14.31 11.85 2.18
C GLU A 792 14.88 11.77 0.76
N SER A 793 16.17 12.06 0.58
CA SER A 793 16.78 11.98 -0.75
C SER A 793 16.87 10.55 -1.26
N ARG A 794 17.07 9.56 -0.37
CA ARG A 794 17.02 8.15 -0.75
C ARG A 794 15.62 7.74 -1.22
N GLU A 795 14.56 8.18 -0.54
CA GLU A 795 13.17 7.96 -0.96
C GLU A 795 12.91 8.59 -2.33
N LYS A 796 13.31 9.85 -2.53
CA LYS A 796 13.19 10.56 -3.83
C LYS A 796 13.97 9.87 -4.95
N MET A 797 15.20 9.45 -4.69
CA MET A 797 16.04 8.77 -5.69
C MET A 797 15.53 7.37 -6.01
N ASN A 798 15.08 6.59 -5.03
CA ASN A 798 14.44 5.29 -5.29
C ASN A 798 13.12 5.46 -6.05
N TRP A 799 12.36 6.52 -5.79
CA TRP A 799 11.13 6.79 -6.54
C TRP A 799 11.44 7.10 -8.02
N LEU A 800 12.43 7.96 -8.29
CA LEU A 800 12.80 8.33 -9.66
C LEU A 800 13.55 7.22 -10.40
N PHE A 801 14.33 6.42 -9.67
CA PHE A 801 15.15 5.33 -10.18
C PHE A 801 14.95 4.03 -9.36
N PRO A 802 13.79 3.36 -9.47
CA PRO A 802 13.51 2.15 -8.70
C PRO A 802 14.54 1.05 -8.98
N GLY A 803 15.20 0.56 -7.92
CA GLY A 803 16.18 -0.53 -8.00
C GLY A 803 17.50 -0.19 -8.71
N TYR A 804 17.70 1.04 -9.17
CA TYR A 804 18.84 1.39 -10.01
C TYR A 804 20.16 1.54 -9.24
N PHE A 805 20.08 2.04 -8.01
CA PHE A 805 21.22 2.27 -7.11
C PHE A 805 21.41 1.13 -6.08
N ASN A 806 20.64 0.05 -6.20
CA ASN A 806 20.72 -1.11 -5.31
C ASN A 806 21.78 -2.12 -5.76
#